data_AF-A0A2N0NKM3-F1
#
_entry.id   AF-A0A2N0NKM3-F1
#
_cell.length_a   1.000
_cell.length_b   1.000
_cell.length_c   1.000
_cell.angle_alpha   90.00
_cell.angle_beta   90.00
_cell.angle_gamma   90.00
#
_symmetry.space_group_name_H-M   'P 1'
#
loop_
_entity.id
_entity.type
_entity.pdbx_description
1 polymer ?
#
loop_
_entity_poly.entity_id
_entity_poly.type
_entity_poly.pdbx_seq_one_letter_code
_entity_poly.pdbx_strand_id
1 'polypeptide(L)'
;MRNLMIQMKKKLIEHNYADLVMGDIIDVESQIIEFESDLLNDDFTLAKALEQKYAKLVLSIQNMHVALAENKPQMPAYLSLSSPTFAGSKVDRIRIIVENFYARLISFPTYMIDTENEIEEPERIHGLTCNDDHVAEITERYDKIESELTSFERTLWVEFWLKGDPAKKSRDGEVVKLIDDLEKKFVEIKNLMEDRKKELVAIKEGREFAKGINSICDQLDIVKGEMRRDDTTTDASLQELDTHMADVSELTNSLKTTYVHLLSPESEDKRYKECFDKIVNQYNLVRGWIEEVRVWFREAVRMRGWMRERVEILLNVPKIDPFQEGGAPVTQEQVDEWRKEYEELKRDVENFDFEDVTRLRAHVKGIIGTGNETTTTDMSPAETMTIEITFETLKILDQLLGKLKNREYELDLLTLRVKWEREYDNAMNFWNILIDEINDFVINRGRWKAPISFEKREDGWFINQDQLLQHDATSESYKINQKLIDYIRNIIPPTTENFDELFNTSQTPLPEHLIIRQENIEERDKDYLEEYYKFANDILTQRKQVIDYSNETESAFAEWIKLKNELIFKESNPRSDFVEKKFIARVNELNQRIEKSWSSMAEKIIYPHHERHDESESEVIKQAVASYNERLKVLLAEIDEALKNYQRAPKFVELIGEWV
;
A
#
# COMPACT_ATOMS: atom_id res chain seq x y z
N MET A 1 -23.42 -93.22 3.13
CA MET A 1 -24.83 -92.89 3.39
C MET A 1 -25.67 -94.08 3.85
N ARG A 2 -25.77 -95.21 3.12
CA ARG A 2 -26.51 -96.41 3.58
C ARG A 2 -26.14 -96.91 4.98
N ASN A 3 -24.85 -96.95 5.33
CA ASN A 3 -24.41 -97.32 6.69
C ASN A 3 -24.85 -96.32 7.79
N LEU A 4 -24.92 -95.03 7.46
CA LEU A 4 -25.40 -93.98 8.36
C LEU A 4 -26.92 -94.07 8.57
N MET A 5 -27.67 -94.39 7.50
CA MET A 5 -29.12 -94.66 7.59
C MET A 5 -29.41 -95.92 8.41
N ILE A 6 -28.61 -96.98 8.28
CA ILE A 6 -28.76 -98.20 9.09
C ILE A 6 -28.51 -97.90 10.57
N GLN A 7 -27.51 -97.06 10.89
CA GLN A 7 -27.28 -96.62 12.27
C GLN A 7 -28.42 -95.74 12.81
N MET A 8 -29.00 -94.87 11.99
CA MET A 8 -30.19 -94.08 12.35
C MET A 8 -31.41 -94.97 12.58
N LYS A 9 -31.69 -95.95 11.68
CA LYS A 9 -32.76 -96.93 11.86
C LYS A 9 -32.60 -97.71 13.16
N LYS A 10 -31.37 -98.10 13.49
CA LYS A 10 -31.07 -98.80 14.74
C LYS A 10 -31.32 -97.94 15.98
N LYS A 11 -30.92 -96.65 15.96
CA LYS A 11 -31.16 -95.70 17.07
C LYS A 11 -32.64 -95.31 17.23
N LEU A 12 -33.38 -95.19 16.12
CA LEU A 12 -34.83 -94.94 16.14
C LEU A 12 -35.61 -96.12 16.73
N ILE A 13 -35.21 -97.36 16.40
CA ILE A 13 -35.80 -98.59 16.95
C ILE A 13 -35.42 -98.79 18.43
N GLU A 14 -34.19 -98.43 18.84
CA GLU A 14 -33.74 -98.54 20.24
C GLU A 14 -34.44 -97.57 21.21
N HIS A 15 -35.08 -96.50 20.70
CA HIS A 15 -35.78 -95.48 21.51
C HIS A 15 -37.31 -95.55 21.44
N ASN A 16 -37.85 -96.76 21.23
CA ASN A 16 -39.28 -97.06 21.09
C ASN A 16 -40.14 -96.58 22.30
N TYR A 17 -40.65 -95.35 22.25
CA TYR A 17 -41.90 -94.93 22.89
C TYR A 17 -43.01 -95.05 21.84
N ALA A 18 -43.60 -96.23 21.77
CA ALA A 18 -44.26 -96.79 20.59
C ALA A 18 -45.58 -96.12 20.12
N ASP A 19 -46.07 -95.03 20.71
CA ASP A 19 -47.41 -94.53 20.37
C ASP A 19 -47.52 -93.02 20.03
N LEU A 20 -46.45 -92.21 20.08
CA LEU A 20 -46.57 -90.75 19.86
C LEU A 20 -45.97 -90.19 18.56
N VAL A 21 -45.28 -90.99 17.75
CA VAL A 21 -44.56 -90.48 16.56
C VAL A 21 -44.71 -91.42 15.35
N MET A 22 -45.83 -92.15 15.24
CA MET A 22 -46.04 -93.04 14.08
C MET A 22 -46.39 -92.28 12.79
N GLY A 23 -47.01 -91.09 12.88
CA GLY A 23 -47.39 -90.30 11.70
C GLY A 23 -46.20 -89.73 10.93
N ASP A 24 -45.30 -89.03 11.63
CA ASP A 24 -44.15 -88.35 11.01
C ASP A 24 -43.04 -89.34 10.64
N ILE A 25 -42.92 -90.48 11.35
CA ILE A 25 -41.95 -91.52 10.99
C ILE A 25 -42.38 -92.25 9.71
N ILE A 26 -43.68 -92.44 9.48
CA ILE A 26 -44.19 -93.04 8.21
C ILE A 26 -44.03 -92.04 7.06
N ASP A 27 -44.22 -90.74 7.30
CA ASP A 27 -43.99 -89.70 6.29
C ASP A 27 -42.50 -89.55 5.95
N VAL A 28 -41.63 -89.60 6.97
CA VAL A 28 -40.16 -89.63 6.78
C VAL A 28 -39.70 -90.94 6.12
N GLU A 29 -40.27 -92.10 6.46
CA GLU A 29 -39.96 -93.35 5.74
C GLU A 29 -40.45 -93.33 4.30
N SER A 30 -41.61 -92.73 4.01
CA SER A 30 -42.13 -92.57 2.65
C SER A 30 -41.28 -91.61 1.83
N GLN A 31 -40.88 -90.48 2.43
CA GLN A 31 -39.94 -89.53 1.82
C GLN A 31 -38.55 -90.16 1.62
N ILE A 32 -38.08 -91.04 2.50
CA ILE A 32 -36.80 -91.77 2.34
C ILE A 32 -36.88 -92.80 1.20
N ILE A 33 -38.03 -93.44 0.99
CA ILE A 33 -38.23 -94.39 -0.12
C ILE A 33 -38.31 -93.64 -1.45
N GLU A 34 -38.99 -92.49 -1.50
CA GLU A 34 -38.98 -91.56 -2.65
C GLU A 34 -37.57 -91.01 -2.92
N PHE A 35 -36.80 -90.74 -1.86
CA PHE A 35 -35.39 -90.34 -1.93
C PHE A 35 -34.46 -91.43 -2.49
N GLU A 36 -34.74 -92.72 -2.23
CA GLU A 36 -33.99 -93.84 -2.83
C GLU A 36 -34.30 -94.00 -4.33
N SER A 37 -35.48 -93.65 -4.82
CA SER A 37 -35.80 -93.67 -6.26
C SER A 37 -35.15 -92.52 -7.03
N ASP A 38 -35.03 -91.35 -6.42
CA ASP A 38 -34.45 -90.16 -7.08
C ASP A 38 -32.92 -90.17 -7.11
N LEU A 39 -32.27 -90.89 -6.19
CA LEU A 39 -30.81 -91.09 -6.13
C LEU A 39 -30.23 -91.95 -7.26
N LEU A 40 -31.08 -92.56 -8.11
CA LEU A 40 -30.68 -93.36 -9.27
C LEU A 40 -30.48 -92.52 -10.55
N ASN A 41 -30.80 -91.22 -10.54
CA ASN A 41 -30.55 -90.33 -11.68
C ASN A 41 -29.34 -89.42 -11.40
N ASP A 42 -28.27 -89.64 -12.18
CA ASP A 42 -26.95 -88.99 -12.08
C ASP A 42 -26.97 -87.50 -12.51
N ASP A 43 -27.51 -86.61 -11.67
CA ASP A 43 -27.37 -85.16 -11.87
C ASP A 43 -26.60 -84.51 -10.71
N PHE A 44 -25.35 -84.10 -11.00
CA PHE A 44 -24.39 -83.53 -10.05
C PHE A 44 -24.89 -82.23 -9.39
N THR A 45 -25.77 -81.49 -10.06
CA THR A 45 -26.39 -80.28 -9.52
C THR A 45 -27.46 -80.59 -8.47
N LEU A 46 -28.18 -81.71 -8.65
CA LEU A 46 -29.12 -82.26 -7.68
C LEU A 46 -28.37 -82.70 -6.41
N ALA A 47 -27.20 -83.32 -6.55
CA ALA A 47 -26.38 -83.78 -5.42
C ALA A 47 -25.98 -82.65 -4.45
N LYS A 48 -25.61 -81.47 -4.98
CA LYS A 48 -25.23 -80.31 -4.14
C LYS A 48 -26.43 -79.64 -3.46
N ALA A 49 -27.58 -79.57 -4.14
CA ALA A 49 -28.83 -79.12 -3.54
C ALA A 49 -29.33 -80.10 -2.46
N LEU A 50 -29.09 -81.40 -2.67
CA LEU A 50 -29.41 -82.48 -1.73
C LEU A 50 -28.50 -82.47 -0.50
N GLU A 51 -27.20 -82.17 -0.63
CA GLU A 51 -26.31 -81.96 0.52
C GLU A 51 -26.77 -80.80 1.41
N GLN A 52 -27.22 -79.69 0.81
CA GLN A 52 -27.75 -78.56 1.56
C GLN A 52 -29.08 -78.89 2.27
N LYS A 53 -29.97 -79.65 1.62
CA LYS A 53 -31.21 -80.13 2.24
C LYS A 53 -30.94 -81.14 3.36
N TYR A 54 -30.01 -82.07 3.16
CA TYR A 54 -29.57 -83.03 4.17
C TYR A 54 -28.95 -82.30 5.37
N ALA A 55 -28.08 -81.31 5.14
CA ALA A 55 -27.50 -80.52 6.21
C ALA A 55 -28.56 -79.75 7.02
N LYS A 56 -29.57 -79.17 6.35
CA LYS A 56 -30.72 -78.54 7.04
C LYS A 56 -31.55 -79.54 7.83
N LEU A 57 -31.79 -80.74 7.28
CA LEU A 57 -32.55 -81.80 7.96
C LEU A 57 -31.79 -82.31 9.19
N VAL A 58 -30.47 -82.53 9.07
CA VAL A 58 -29.60 -82.90 10.19
C VAL A 58 -29.60 -81.81 11.25
N LEU A 59 -29.47 -80.53 10.87
CA LEU A 59 -29.55 -79.42 11.82
C LEU A 59 -30.92 -79.36 12.52
N SER A 60 -32.01 -79.61 11.79
CA SER A 60 -33.35 -79.67 12.36
C SER A 60 -33.51 -80.84 13.34
N ILE A 61 -32.99 -82.03 13.00
CA ILE A 61 -32.97 -83.21 13.89
C ILE A 61 -32.06 -82.96 15.10
N GLN A 62 -30.96 -82.23 14.94
CA GLN A 62 -30.06 -81.87 16.04
C GLN A 62 -30.71 -80.83 16.96
N ASN A 63 -31.40 -79.84 16.39
CA ASN A 63 -32.18 -78.86 17.14
C ASN A 63 -33.36 -79.51 17.86
N MET A 64 -34.03 -80.50 17.24
CA MET A 64 -35.05 -81.31 17.92
C MET A 64 -34.44 -82.14 19.05
N HIS A 65 -33.24 -82.71 18.87
CA HIS A 65 -32.52 -83.42 19.95
C HIS A 65 -32.07 -82.48 21.08
N VAL A 66 -31.61 -81.27 20.76
CA VAL A 66 -31.22 -80.26 21.76
C VAL A 66 -32.45 -79.76 22.51
N ALA A 67 -33.56 -79.47 21.81
CA ALA A 67 -34.84 -79.14 22.41
C ALA A 67 -35.38 -80.30 23.28
N LEU A 68 -35.21 -81.56 22.87
CA LEU A 68 -35.55 -82.72 23.70
C LEU A 68 -34.59 -82.91 24.90
N ALA A 69 -33.30 -82.61 24.73
CA ALA A 69 -32.27 -82.77 25.76
C ALA A 69 -32.36 -81.68 26.83
N GLU A 70 -32.62 -80.44 26.43
CA GLU A 70 -32.87 -79.30 27.34
C GLU A 70 -34.19 -79.45 28.09
N ASN A 71 -35.20 -80.10 27.49
CA ASN A 71 -36.45 -80.45 28.17
C ASN A 71 -36.38 -81.74 29.00
N LYS A 72 -35.31 -82.54 28.88
CA LYS A 72 -35.16 -83.84 29.56
C LYS A 72 -35.08 -83.76 31.09
N PRO A 73 -34.53 -82.72 31.75
CA PRO A 73 -34.58 -82.59 33.20
C PRO A 73 -35.96 -82.16 33.72
N GLN A 74 -36.86 -81.66 32.85
CA GLN A 74 -38.21 -81.21 33.24
C GLN A 74 -39.33 -82.16 32.80
N MET A 75 -39.13 -83.02 31.78
CA MET A 75 -40.17 -83.92 31.29
C MET A 75 -40.76 -84.94 32.31
N PRO A 76 -40.01 -85.51 33.27
CA PRO A 76 -40.60 -86.48 34.20
C PRO A 76 -41.50 -85.85 35.27
N ALA A 77 -41.38 -84.54 35.52
CA ALA A 77 -42.18 -83.82 36.52
C ALA A 77 -43.48 -83.23 35.93
N TYR A 78 -43.61 -83.12 34.60
CA TYR A 78 -44.78 -82.53 33.95
C TYR A 78 -45.72 -83.54 33.26
N LEU A 79 -45.37 -84.84 33.24
CA LEU A 79 -46.19 -85.91 32.64
C LEU A 79 -46.94 -86.79 33.65
N SER A 80 -46.95 -86.44 34.94
CA SER A 80 -47.87 -87.03 35.93
C SER A 80 -48.85 -85.97 36.44
N LEU A 81 -49.86 -85.68 35.64
CA LEU A 81 -51.11 -85.03 36.05
C LEU A 81 -52.18 -85.38 35.02
N SER A 82 -52.68 -86.60 35.13
CA SER A 82 -54.00 -86.97 34.60
C SER A 82 -55.04 -86.08 35.28
N SER A 83 -55.45 -84.99 34.62
CA SER A 83 -56.63 -84.21 34.96
C SER A 83 -57.31 -83.69 33.69
N PRO A 84 -58.64 -83.88 33.53
CA PRO A 84 -59.40 -83.43 32.38
C PRO A 84 -59.67 -81.92 32.55
N THR A 85 -58.69 -81.08 32.21
CA THR A 85 -58.90 -79.62 32.17
C THR A 85 -57.81 -78.96 31.32
N PHE A 86 -57.94 -79.08 30.00
CA PHE A 86 -57.49 -78.01 29.11
C PHE A 86 -58.50 -76.86 29.28
N ALA A 87 -58.43 -76.21 30.45
CA ALA A 87 -59.33 -75.14 30.89
C ALA A 87 -59.01 -73.85 30.12
N GLY A 88 -60.03 -73.04 29.83
CA GLY A 88 -59.91 -71.76 29.10
C GLY A 88 -58.78 -70.85 29.59
N SER A 89 -58.36 -70.96 30.85
CA SER A 89 -57.34 -70.09 31.46
C SER A 89 -55.95 -70.12 30.81
N LYS A 90 -55.54 -71.19 30.11
CA LYS A 90 -54.24 -71.24 29.39
C LYS A 90 -54.30 -70.56 28.03
N VAL A 91 -55.41 -70.72 27.30
CA VAL A 91 -55.65 -70.05 26.00
C VAL A 91 -55.88 -68.56 26.24
N ASP A 92 -56.60 -68.19 27.30
CA ASP A 92 -56.79 -66.80 27.72
C ASP A 92 -55.47 -66.13 28.11
N ARG A 93 -54.54 -66.86 28.75
CA ARG A 93 -53.19 -66.36 29.05
C ARG A 93 -52.39 -66.05 27.79
N ILE A 94 -52.42 -66.93 26.80
CA ILE A 94 -51.76 -66.72 25.51
C ILE A 94 -52.38 -65.55 24.76
N ARG A 95 -53.72 -65.46 24.79
CA ARG A 95 -54.45 -64.32 24.21
C ARG A 95 -54.04 -62.99 24.83
N ILE A 96 -53.94 -62.89 26.15
CA ILE A 96 -53.49 -61.65 26.83
C ILE A 96 -52.06 -61.30 26.42
N ILE A 97 -51.17 -62.29 26.30
CA ILE A 97 -49.78 -62.05 25.89
C ILE A 97 -49.71 -61.56 24.42
N VAL A 98 -50.46 -62.18 23.51
CA VAL A 98 -50.58 -61.78 22.09
C VAL A 98 -51.18 -60.38 21.97
N GLU A 99 -52.25 -60.08 22.71
CA GLU A 99 -52.86 -58.73 22.72
C GLU A 99 -51.91 -57.66 23.28
N ASN A 100 -51.06 -58.00 24.25
CA ASN A 100 -50.04 -57.09 24.79
C ASN A 100 -48.93 -56.79 23.78
N PHE A 101 -48.41 -57.79 23.07
CA PHE A 101 -47.45 -57.57 21.97
C PHE A 101 -48.05 -56.69 20.87
N TYR A 102 -49.29 -56.97 20.47
CA TYR A 102 -50.01 -56.20 19.47
C TYR A 102 -50.19 -54.73 19.89
N ALA A 103 -50.60 -54.48 21.15
CA ALA A 103 -50.75 -53.12 21.69
C ALA A 103 -49.42 -52.34 21.70
N ARG A 104 -48.31 -52.99 22.07
CA ARG A 104 -46.97 -52.37 22.13
C ARG A 104 -46.39 -52.03 20.75
N LEU A 105 -46.79 -52.75 19.71
CA LEU A 105 -46.35 -52.57 18.32
C LEU A 105 -47.27 -51.65 17.49
N ILE A 106 -48.54 -51.52 17.87
CA ILE A 106 -49.45 -50.55 17.24
C ILE A 106 -49.07 -49.12 17.59
N SER A 107 -48.74 -48.85 18.86
CA SER A 107 -48.35 -47.50 19.28
C SER A 107 -46.96 -47.17 18.71
N PHE A 108 -46.89 -46.23 17.78
CA PHE A 108 -45.62 -45.61 17.41
C PHE A 108 -45.02 -44.88 18.60
N PRO A 109 -43.68 -44.85 18.73
CA PRO A 109 -43.05 -43.88 19.59
C PRO A 109 -43.30 -42.48 19.01
N THR A 110 -43.88 -41.62 19.83
CA THR A 110 -44.11 -40.19 19.60
C THR A 110 -43.41 -39.42 20.70
N TYR A 111 -43.00 -38.18 20.43
CA TYR A 111 -42.45 -37.29 21.45
C TYR A 111 -43.22 -35.97 21.45
N MET A 112 -43.24 -35.29 22.60
CA MET A 112 -43.72 -33.92 22.71
C MET A 112 -42.60 -32.99 22.25
N ILE A 113 -42.89 -32.08 21.34
CA ILE A 113 -41.96 -31.01 21.00
C ILE A 113 -42.04 -29.97 22.11
N ASP A 114 -40.97 -29.80 22.89
CA ASP A 114 -40.83 -28.68 23.83
C ASP A 114 -40.57 -27.38 23.03
N THR A 115 -41.62 -26.88 22.38
CA THR A 115 -41.69 -25.48 21.94
C THR A 115 -42.82 -24.83 22.70
N GLU A 116 -42.60 -23.60 23.19
CA GLU A 116 -43.45 -22.83 24.14
C GLU A 116 -44.92 -22.61 23.73
N ASN A 117 -45.42 -23.23 22.67
CA ASN A 117 -46.80 -23.17 22.24
C ASN A 117 -47.54 -24.45 22.62
N GLU A 118 -48.32 -24.37 23.70
CA GLU A 118 -49.36 -25.33 24.05
C GLU A 118 -50.31 -25.51 22.85
N ILE A 119 -50.61 -26.76 22.50
CA ILE A 119 -51.44 -27.26 21.38
C ILE A 119 -50.59 -27.67 20.16
N GLU A 120 -49.98 -28.85 20.22
CA GLU A 120 -49.69 -29.61 18.99
C GLU A 120 -49.82 -31.12 19.26
N GLU A 121 -50.42 -31.82 18.28
CA GLU A 121 -50.63 -33.28 18.32
C GLU A 121 -49.27 -34.01 18.35
N PRO A 122 -49.17 -35.19 18.99
CA PRO A 122 -47.92 -35.94 19.05
C PRO A 122 -47.43 -36.30 17.62
N GLU A 123 -46.38 -35.60 17.15
CA GLU A 123 -45.84 -35.83 15.80
C GLU A 123 -45.05 -37.13 15.76
N ARG A 124 -45.17 -37.86 14.65
CA ARG A 124 -44.46 -39.12 14.43
C ARG A 124 -42.96 -38.84 14.35
N ILE A 125 -42.16 -39.64 15.05
CA ILE A 125 -40.68 -39.50 15.02
C ILE A 125 -40.19 -39.63 13.58
N HIS A 126 -39.55 -38.57 13.09
CA HIS A 126 -39.02 -38.46 11.74
C HIS A 126 -37.49 -38.40 11.76
N GLY A 127 -36.84 -39.04 10.79
CA GLY A 127 -35.37 -39.14 10.73
C GLY A 127 -34.67 -37.78 10.74
N LEU A 128 -35.25 -36.75 10.11
CA LEU A 128 -34.71 -35.38 10.10
C LEU A 128 -34.77 -34.65 11.45
N THR A 129 -35.73 -34.99 12.33
CA THR A 129 -36.00 -34.24 13.58
C THR A 129 -35.63 -35.00 14.85
N CYS A 130 -35.38 -36.31 14.73
CA CYS A 130 -35.01 -37.14 15.87
C CYS A 130 -33.57 -36.88 16.34
N ASN A 131 -33.30 -37.06 17.64
CA ASN A 131 -31.96 -37.02 18.24
C ASN A 131 -31.38 -38.44 18.39
N ASP A 132 -30.07 -38.54 18.64
CA ASP A 132 -29.41 -39.85 18.81
C ASP A 132 -29.97 -40.63 20.00
N ASP A 133 -30.38 -39.91 21.05
CA ASP A 133 -31.06 -40.49 22.21
C ASP A 133 -32.43 -41.09 21.83
N HIS A 134 -33.20 -40.41 20.96
CA HIS A 134 -34.46 -40.93 20.45
C HIS A 134 -34.24 -42.20 19.61
N VAL A 135 -33.21 -42.24 18.77
CA VAL A 135 -32.87 -43.42 17.96
C VAL A 135 -32.43 -44.60 18.85
N ALA A 136 -31.66 -44.32 19.91
CA ALA A 136 -31.21 -45.32 20.87
C ALA A 136 -32.39 -45.91 21.66
N GLU A 137 -33.29 -45.06 22.17
CA GLU A 137 -34.48 -45.47 22.93
C GLU A 137 -35.40 -46.35 22.08
N ILE A 138 -35.67 -45.96 20.83
CA ILE A 138 -36.52 -46.72 19.93
C ILE A 138 -35.87 -48.07 19.57
N THR A 139 -34.55 -48.08 19.37
CA THR A 139 -33.79 -49.31 19.09
C THR A 139 -33.90 -50.28 20.27
N GLU A 140 -33.62 -49.81 21.49
CA GLU A 140 -33.71 -50.64 22.70
C GLU A 140 -35.13 -51.17 22.91
N ARG A 141 -36.15 -50.32 22.69
CA ARG A 141 -37.56 -50.71 22.80
C ARG A 141 -37.92 -51.85 21.85
N TYR A 142 -37.52 -51.77 20.59
CA TYR A 142 -37.82 -52.81 19.61
C TYR A 142 -36.98 -54.07 19.80
N ASP A 143 -35.69 -53.96 20.15
CA ASP A 143 -34.82 -55.11 20.44
C ASP A 143 -35.35 -55.90 21.65
N LYS A 144 -35.87 -55.19 22.66
CA LYS A 144 -36.52 -55.81 23.82
C LYS A 144 -37.82 -56.54 23.43
N ILE A 145 -38.68 -55.90 22.62
CA ILE A 145 -39.92 -56.53 22.13
C ILE A 145 -39.60 -57.77 21.29
N GLU A 146 -38.58 -57.70 20.43
CA GLU A 146 -38.14 -58.84 19.60
C GLU A 146 -37.62 -60.00 20.44
N SER A 147 -36.80 -59.70 21.45
CA SER A 147 -36.25 -60.71 22.36
C SER A 147 -37.36 -61.42 23.13
N GLU A 148 -38.33 -60.66 23.65
CA GLU A 148 -39.52 -61.18 24.32
C GLU A 148 -40.40 -62.01 23.38
N LEU A 149 -40.60 -61.55 22.13
CA LEU A 149 -41.37 -62.25 21.10
C LEU A 149 -40.71 -63.57 20.69
N THR A 150 -39.39 -63.57 20.52
CA THR A 150 -38.59 -64.76 20.18
C THR A 150 -38.61 -65.78 21.31
N SER A 151 -38.51 -65.32 22.55
CA SER A 151 -38.64 -66.19 23.74
C SER A 151 -40.05 -66.79 23.82
N PHE A 152 -41.09 -65.99 23.59
CA PHE A 152 -42.48 -66.44 23.57
C PHE A 152 -42.72 -67.48 22.46
N GLU A 153 -42.17 -67.24 21.26
CA GLU A 153 -42.25 -68.15 20.13
C GLU A 153 -41.64 -69.52 20.47
N ARG A 154 -40.42 -69.54 21.00
CA ARG A 154 -39.68 -70.78 21.31
C ARG A 154 -40.25 -71.60 22.47
N THR A 155 -41.12 -71.02 23.29
CA THR A 155 -41.64 -71.65 24.51
C THR A 155 -43.15 -71.86 24.41
N LEU A 156 -43.91 -70.84 24.81
CA LEU A 156 -45.36 -70.91 25.00
C LEU A 156 -46.11 -71.06 23.67
N TRP A 157 -45.62 -70.47 22.58
CA TRP A 157 -46.26 -70.57 21.27
C TRP A 157 -46.08 -71.95 20.63
N VAL A 158 -44.87 -72.53 20.68
CA VAL A 158 -44.63 -73.91 20.21
C VAL A 158 -45.45 -74.91 21.02
N GLU A 159 -45.54 -74.75 22.34
CA GLU A 159 -46.42 -75.58 23.16
C GLU A 159 -47.90 -75.45 22.79
N PHE A 160 -48.35 -74.23 22.48
CA PHE A 160 -49.71 -73.96 22.02
C PHE A 160 -49.98 -74.60 20.67
N TRP A 161 -49.06 -74.47 19.72
CA TRP A 161 -49.16 -75.02 18.38
C TRP A 161 -49.20 -76.56 18.38
N LEU A 162 -48.28 -77.21 19.09
CA LEU A 162 -48.24 -78.68 19.23
C LEU A 162 -49.50 -79.26 19.87
N LYS A 163 -50.17 -78.50 20.74
CA LYS A 163 -51.43 -78.89 21.40
C LYS A 163 -52.68 -78.41 20.64
N GLY A 164 -52.51 -77.50 19.68
CA GLY A 164 -53.58 -76.88 18.89
C GLY A 164 -54.21 -77.87 17.91
N ASP A 165 -53.41 -78.60 17.14
CA ASP A 165 -53.90 -79.56 16.14
C ASP A 165 -54.74 -80.71 16.74
N PRO A 166 -54.34 -81.34 17.86
CA PRO A 166 -55.20 -82.30 18.57
C PRO A 166 -56.47 -81.67 19.16
N ALA A 167 -56.41 -80.40 19.59
CA ALA A 167 -57.55 -79.69 20.16
C ALA A 167 -58.57 -79.25 19.09
N LYS A 168 -58.12 -78.89 17.88
CA LYS A 168 -58.99 -78.60 16.72
C LYS A 168 -59.79 -79.83 16.28
N LYS A 169 -59.24 -81.05 16.45
CA LYS A 169 -59.90 -82.32 16.09
C LYS A 169 -60.90 -82.87 17.13
N SER A 170 -60.90 -82.34 18.36
CA SER A 170 -61.63 -82.94 19.50
C SER A 170 -62.67 -82.04 20.19
N ARG A 171 -62.91 -80.81 19.70
CA ARG A 171 -63.74 -79.78 20.37
C ARG A 171 -64.66 -79.01 19.41
N ASP A 172 -65.65 -78.31 19.97
CA ASP A 172 -66.66 -77.49 19.27
C ASP A 172 -66.07 -76.33 18.43
N GLY A 173 -66.80 -75.90 17.41
CA GLY A 173 -66.36 -74.91 16.40
C GLY A 173 -65.97 -73.51 16.92
N GLU A 174 -66.33 -73.14 18.15
CA GLU A 174 -65.89 -71.88 18.77
C GLU A 174 -64.42 -71.90 19.20
N VAL A 175 -63.92 -73.05 19.68
CA VAL A 175 -62.52 -73.20 20.10
C VAL A 175 -61.59 -73.20 18.88
N VAL A 176 -62.04 -73.78 17.77
CA VAL A 176 -61.33 -73.74 16.48
C VAL A 176 -61.16 -72.30 16.00
N LYS A 177 -62.23 -71.50 15.99
CA LYS A 177 -62.17 -70.08 15.62
C LYS A 177 -61.22 -69.27 16.50
N LEU A 178 -61.22 -69.50 17.81
CA LEU A 178 -60.34 -68.80 18.74
C LEU A 178 -58.85 -69.12 18.49
N ILE A 179 -58.54 -70.37 18.16
CA ILE A 179 -57.16 -70.79 17.83
C ILE A 179 -56.74 -70.17 16.49
N ASP A 180 -57.60 -70.20 15.47
CA ASP A 180 -57.32 -69.59 14.16
C ASP A 180 -57.16 -68.07 14.25
N ASP A 181 -57.97 -67.39 15.06
CA ASP A 181 -57.85 -65.94 15.32
C ASP A 181 -56.54 -65.59 16.03
N LEU A 182 -56.08 -66.43 16.97
CA LEU A 182 -54.79 -66.24 17.65
C LEU A 182 -53.62 -66.49 16.71
N GLU A 183 -53.67 -67.54 15.87
CA GLU A 183 -52.66 -67.80 14.82
C GLU A 183 -52.57 -66.63 13.85
N LYS A 184 -53.71 -66.10 13.39
CA LYS A 184 -53.78 -64.93 12.51
C LYS A 184 -53.19 -63.68 13.17
N LYS A 185 -53.56 -63.38 14.42
CA LYS A 185 -53.00 -62.24 15.17
C LYS A 185 -51.50 -62.37 15.42
N PHE A 186 -51.00 -63.59 15.65
CA PHE A 186 -49.57 -63.80 15.83
C PHE A 186 -48.78 -63.58 14.53
N VAL A 187 -49.32 -63.99 13.38
CA VAL A 187 -48.76 -63.64 12.06
C VAL A 187 -48.79 -62.13 11.84
N GLU A 188 -49.89 -61.46 12.22
CA GLU A 188 -50.02 -60.00 12.14
C GLU A 188 -48.99 -59.26 13.00
N ILE A 189 -48.72 -59.74 14.23
CA ILE A 189 -47.67 -59.23 15.13
C ILE A 189 -46.29 -59.37 14.50
N LYS A 190 -45.99 -60.51 13.86
CA LYS A 190 -44.72 -60.72 13.17
C LYS A 190 -44.55 -59.78 11.99
N ASN A 191 -45.60 -59.57 11.20
CA ASN A 191 -45.57 -58.61 10.10
C ASN A 191 -45.40 -57.18 10.62
N LEU A 192 -46.12 -56.79 11.68
CA LEU A 192 -45.95 -55.49 12.33
C LEU A 192 -44.55 -55.28 12.90
N MET A 193 -43.94 -56.32 13.48
CA MET A 193 -42.55 -56.24 13.95
C MET A 193 -41.58 -56.01 12.79
N GLU A 194 -41.79 -56.68 11.66
CA GLU A 194 -40.97 -56.51 10.46
C GLU A 194 -41.13 -55.12 9.84
N ASP A 195 -42.36 -54.60 9.81
CA ASP A 195 -42.63 -53.23 9.35
C ASP A 195 -42.00 -52.19 10.28
N ARG A 196 -42.05 -52.40 11.60
CA ARG A 196 -41.39 -51.53 12.60
C ARG A 196 -39.87 -51.55 12.49
N LYS A 197 -39.27 -52.70 12.16
CA LYS A 197 -37.84 -52.77 11.87
C LYS A 197 -37.45 -51.98 10.63
N LYS A 198 -38.23 -52.08 9.56
CA LYS A 198 -38.00 -51.29 8.34
C LYS A 198 -38.10 -49.79 8.63
N GLU A 199 -39.07 -49.39 9.44
CA GLU A 199 -39.22 -48.00 9.88
C GLU A 199 -38.07 -47.53 10.77
N LEU A 200 -37.58 -48.37 11.69
CA LEU A 200 -36.40 -48.07 12.50
C LEU A 200 -35.15 -47.87 11.63
N VAL A 201 -34.97 -48.69 10.59
CA VAL A 201 -33.89 -48.52 9.62
C VAL A 201 -34.04 -47.20 8.87
N ALA A 202 -35.25 -46.85 8.41
CA ALA A 202 -35.51 -45.58 7.74
C ALA A 202 -35.26 -44.35 8.66
N ILE A 203 -35.62 -44.43 9.95
CA ILE A 203 -35.35 -43.37 10.93
C ILE A 203 -33.83 -43.23 11.17
N LYS A 204 -33.11 -44.36 11.29
CA LYS A 204 -31.64 -44.36 11.43
C LYS A 204 -30.96 -43.74 10.21
N GLU A 205 -31.36 -44.14 9.01
CA GLU A 205 -30.86 -43.56 7.76
C GLU A 205 -31.17 -42.06 7.66
N GLY A 206 -32.39 -41.64 8.03
CA GLY A 206 -32.78 -40.24 8.04
C GLY A 206 -32.01 -39.39 9.07
N ARG A 207 -31.64 -39.96 10.22
CA ARG A 207 -30.80 -39.31 11.24
C ARG A 207 -29.37 -39.12 10.75
N GLU A 208 -28.78 -40.16 10.15
CA GLU A 208 -27.43 -40.06 9.59
C GLU A 208 -27.38 -39.07 8.42
N PHE A 209 -28.45 -38.99 7.61
CA PHE A 209 -28.62 -37.94 6.62
C PHE A 209 -28.68 -36.54 7.26
N ALA A 210 -29.45 -36.36 8.33
CA ALA A 210 -29.55 -35.09 9.04
C ALA A 210 -28.21 -34.65 9.66
N LYS A 211 -27.43 -35.59 10.20
CA LYS A 211 -26.05 -35.33 10.67
C LYS A 211 -25.14 -34.86 9.54
N GLY A 212 -25.20 -35.50 8.39
CA GLY A 212 -24.42 -35.09 7.21
C GLY A 212 -24.79 -33.68 6.73
N ILE A 213 -26.09 -33.35 6.74
CA ILE A 213 -26.61 -32.00 6.45
C ILE A 213 -26.08 -30.97 7.45
N ASN A 214 -26.16 -31.24 8.76
CA ASN A 214 -25.65 -30.33 9.78
C ASN A 214 -24.13 -30.13 9.66
N SER A 215 -23.37 -31.20 9.38
CA SER A 215 -21.94 -31.08 9.13
C SER A 215 -21.61 -30.18 7.94
N ILE A 216 -22.44 -30.18 6.89
CA ILE A 216 -22.29 -29.27 5.75
C ILE A 216 -22.64 -27.83 6.15
N CYS A 217 -23.71 -27.63 6.92
CA CYS A 217 -24.08 -26.31 7.45
C CYS A 217 -22.96 -25.73 8.32
N ASP A 218 -22.40 -26.52 9.23
CA ASP A 218 -21.32 -26.10 10.13
C ASP A 218 -20.10 -25.63 9.34
N GLN A 219 -19.70 -26.37 8.29
CA GLN A 219 -18.61 -25.98 7.40
C GLN A 219 -18.93 -24.70 6.61
N LEU A 220 -20.15 -24.57 6.09
CA LEU A 220 -20.58 -23.34 5.40
C LEU A 220 -20.61 -22.14 6.34
N ASP A 221 -20.97 -22.32 7.60
CA ASP A 221 -21.00 -21.25 8.59
C ASP A 221 -19.60 -20.88 9.08
N ILE A 222 -18.66 -21.83 9.13
CA ILE A 222 -17.23 -21.55 9.25
C ILE A 222 -16.81 -20.63 8.11
N VAL A 223 -17.02 -21.04 6.85
CA VAL A 223 -16.65 -20.22 5.66
C VAL A 223 -17.23 -18.81 5.71
N LYS A 224 -18.53 -18.68 6.02
CA LYS A 224 -19.18 -17.37 6.18
C LYS A 224 -18.58 -16.54 7.32
N GLY A 225 -18.25 -17.21 8.44
CA GLY A 225 -17.60 -16.58 9.59
C GLY A 225 -16.20 -16.11 9.25
N GLU A 226 -15.43 -16.93 8.53
CA GLU A 226 -14.10 -16.57 8.07
C GLU A 226 -14.13 -15.34 7.17
N MET A 227 -15.02 -15.31 6.17
CA MET A 227 -15.21 -14.15 5.28
C MET A 227 -15.61 -12.85 6.00
N ARG A 228 -16.12 -12.92 7.23
CA ARG A 228 -16.46 -11.74 8.05
C ARG A 228 -15.30 -11.26 8.93
N ARG A 229 -14.19 -12.00 9.01
CA ARG A 229 -13.01 -11.62 9.81
C ARG A 229 -12.07 -10.74 8.99
N ASP A 230 -11.57 -9.70 9.65
CA ASP A 230 -10.61 -8.72 9.11
C ASP A 230 -9.27 -9.35 8.64
N ASP A 231 -8.88 -10.51 9.19
CA ASP A 231 -7.61 -11.17 8.83
C ASP A 231 -7.64 -11.92 7.48
N THR A 232 -8.76 -11.93 6.75
CA THR A 232 -8.90 -12.74 5.52
C THR A 232 -8.30 -12.13 4.25
N THR A 233 -7.61 -10.99 4.35
CA THR A 233 -6.99 -10.30 3.20
C THR A 233 -5.69 -10.94 2.68
N THR A 234 -5.37 -12.17 3.10
CA THR A 234 -4.18 -12.91 2.66
C THR A 234 -4.50 -14.01 1.65
N ASP A 235 -3.52 -14.37 0.84
CA ASP A 235 -3.64 -15.48 -0.12
C ASP A 235 -3.85 -16.83 0.61
N ALA A 236 -3.25 -16.97 1.81
CA ALA A 236 -3.40 -18.13 2.68
C ALA A 236 -4.85 -18.31 3.16
N SER A 237 -5.52 -17.22 3.57
CA SER A 237 -6.92 -17.27 3.99
C SER A 237 -7.88 -17.59 2.86
N LEU A 238 -7.60 -17.18 1.60
CA LEU A 238 -8.38 -17.64 0.45
C LEU A 238 -8.18 -19.13 0.17
N GLN A 239 -6.97 -19.64 0.36
CA GLN A 239 -6.67 -21.06 0.20
C GLN A 239 -7.33 -21.92 1.28
N GLU A 240 -7.45 -21.41 2.51
CA GLU A 240 -8.22 -22.02 3.60
C GLU A 240 -9.72 -22.08 3.26
N LEU A 241 -10.31 -20.98 2.77
CA LEU A 241 -11.69 -20.94 2.29
C LEU A 241 -11.94 -21.97 1.17
N ASP A 242 -11.01 -22.10 0.23
CA ASP A 242 -11.08 -23.09 -0.86
C ASP A 242 -11.03 -24.53 -0.34
N THR A 243 -10.23 -24.78 0.70
CA THR A 243 -10.13 -26.09 1.34
C THR A 243 -11.46 -26.46 1.99
N HIS A 244 -12.05 -25.55 2.77
CA HIS A 244 -13.37 -25.76 3.37
C HIS A 244 -14.46 -25.96 2.31
N MET A 245 -14.41 -25.24 1.19
CA MET A 245 -15.37 -25.44 0.10
C MET A 245 -15.18 -26.76 -0.67
N ALA A 246 -13.94 -27.26 -0.76
CA ALA A 246 -13.66 -28.59 -1.31
C ALA A 246 -14.24 -29.68 -0.39
N ASP A 247 -14.05 -29.55 0.92
CA ASP A 247 -14.62 -30.44 1.93
C ASP A 247 -16.16 -30.43 1.88
N VAL A 248 -16.78 -29.26 1.78
CA VAL A 248 -18.25 -29.15 1.60
C VAL A 248 -18.70 -29.82 0.30
N SER A 249 -17.92 -29.71 -0.78
CA SER A 249 -18.24 -30.39 -2.04
C SER A 249 -18.17 -31.91 -1.91
N GLU A 250 -17.15 -32.44 -1.25
CA GLU A 250 -16.99 -33.87 -0.98
C GLU A 250 -18.12 -34.38 -0.08
N LEU A 251 -18.42 -33.68 1.01
CA LEU A 251 -19.54 -34.00 1.91
C LEU A 251 -20.88 -33.98 1.15
N THR A 252 -21.14 -32.95 0.34
CA THR A 252 -22.38 -32.85 -0.45
C THR A 252 -22.50 -33.99 -1.47
N ASN A 253 -21.40 -34.35 -2.14
CA ASN A 253 -21.37 -35.44 -3.11
C ASN A 253 -21.54 -36.80 -2.43
N SER A 254 -20.87 -37.03 -1.30
CA SER A 254 -20.98 -38.28 -0.53
C SER A 254 -22.41 -38.48 0.00
N LEU A 255 -23.05 -37.40 0.49
CA LEU A 255 -24.44 -37.42 0.95
C LEU A 255 -25.39 -37.73 -0.22
N LYS A 256 -25.17 -37.10 -1.37
CA LYS A 256 -25.94 -37.35 -2.59
C LYS A 256 -25.81 -38.79 -3.07
N THR A 257 -24.62 -39.38 -3.06
CA THR A 257 -24.38 -40.76 -3.52
C THR A 257 -24.87 -41.82 -2.55
N THR A 258 -24.78 -41.55 -1.24
CA THR A 258 -25.16 -42.51 -0.20
C THR A 258 -26.68 -42.61 -0.06
N TYR A 259 -27.39 -41.50 -0.26
CA TYR A 259 -28.83 -41.40 -0.02
C TYR A 259 -29.65 -41.11 -1.29
N VAL A 260 -29.20 -41.61 -2.45
CA VAL A 260 -29.91 -41.45 -3.74
C VAL A 260 -31.37 -41.91 -3.65
N HIS A 261 -31.65 -42.97 -2.88
CA HIS A 261 -33.00 -43.50 -2.70
C HIS A 261 -33.93 -42.56 -1.92
N LEU A 262 -33.39 -41.82 -0.95
CA LEU A 262 -34.13 -40.81 -0.17
C LEU A 262 -34.32 -39.49 -0.93
N LEU A 263 -33.49 -39.23 -1.95
CA LEU A 263 -33.51 -38.03 -2.77
C LEU A 263 -34.25 -38.22 -4.11
N SER A 264 -34.67 -39.45 -4.41
CA SER A 264 -35.39 -39.80 -5.63
C SER A 264 -36.76 -39.09 -5.68
N PRO A 265 -37.20 -38.59 -6.84
CA PRO A 265 -38.55 -38.01 -6.98
C PRO A 265 -39.69 -39.01 -6.72
N GLU A 266 -39.37 -40.30 -6.67
CA GLU A 266 -40.30 -41.41 -6.36
C GLU A 266 -40.41 -41.71 -4.86
N SER A 267 -39.63 -41.03 -3.99
CA SER A 267 -39.68 -41.23 -2.55
C SER A 267 -40.98 -40.68 -1.95
N GLU A 268 -41.55 -41.37 -0.95
CA GLU A 268 -42.77 -40.94 -0.26
C GLU A 268 -42.59 -39.61 0.50
N ASP A 269 -41.38 -39.33 0.99
CA ASP A 269 -41.10 -38.13 1.79
C ASP A 269 -40.25 -37.09 1.05
N LYS A 270 -40.90 -36.00 0.63
CA LYS A 270 -40.26 -34.89 -0.09
C LYS A 270 -39.40 -34.01 0.82
N ARG A 271 -39.52 -34.12 2.14
CA ARG A 271 -38.80 -33.26 3.12
C ARG A 271 -37.28 -33.42 2.99
N TYR A 272 -36.79 -34.64 2.73
CA TYR A 272 -35.35 -34.90 2.54
C TYR A 272 -34.78 -34.16 1.33
N LYS A 273 -35.50 -34.18 0.20
CA LYS A 273 -35.09 -33.49 -1.02
C LYS A 273 -35.12 -31.96 -0.85
N GLU A 274 -36.18 -31.42 -0.25
CA GLU A 274 -36.26 -29.98 0.02
C GLU A 274 -35.14 -29.49 0.95
N CYS A 275 -34.78 -30.29 1.96
CA CYS A 275 -33.67 -29.98 2.86
C CYS A 275 -32.32 -29.98 2.12
N PHE A 276 -32.08 -31.01 1.29
CA PHE A 276 -30.88 -31.10 0.46
C PHE A 276 -30.77 -29.96 -0.55
N ASP A 277 -31.86 -29.64 -1.27
CA ASP A 277 -31.88 -28.56 -2.26
C ASP A 277 -31.61 -27.19 -1.61
N LYS A 278 -32.10 -26.96 -0.38
CA LYS A 278 -31.79 -25.75 0.40
C LYS A 278 -30.29 -25.63 0.69
N ILE A 279 -29.64 -26.71 1.13
CA ILE A 279 -28.19 -26.71 1.37
C ILE A 279 -27.40 -26.51 0.07
N VAL A 280 -27.78 -27.20 -1.01
CA VAL A 280 -27.12 -27.04 -2.31
C VAL A 280 -27.22 -25.60 -2.81
N ASN A 281 -28.36 -24.95 -2.60
CA ASN A 281 -28.52 -23.53 -2.92
C ASN A 281 -27.62 -22.64 -2.07
N GLN A 282 -27.52 -22.89 -0.76
CA GLN A 282 -26.58 -22.16 0.11
C GLN A 282 -25.12 -22.37 -0.30
N TYR A 283 -24.72 -23.60 -0.59
CA TYR A 283 -23.39 -23.91 -1.11
C TYR A 283 -23.07 -23.16 -2.40
N ASN A 284 -23.99 -23.16 -3.37
CA ASN A 284 -23.80 -22.45 -4.64
C ASN A 284 -23.67 -20.93 -4.45
N LEU A 285 -24.41 -20.37 -3.49
CA LEU A 285 -24.38 -18.95 -3.15
C LEU A 285 -23.06 -18.56 -2.47
N VAL A 286 -22.59 -19.33 -1.48
CA VAL A 286 -21.28 -19.13 -0.84
C VAL A 286 -20.13 -19.31 -1.84
N ARG A 287 -20.25 -20.28 -2.76
CA ARG A 287 -19.28 -20.44 -3.86
C ARG A 287 -19.25 -19.21 -4.79
N GLY A 288 -20.42 -18.63 -5.09
CA GLY A 288 -20.51 -17.39 -5.87
C GLY A 288 -19.78 -16.23 -5.19
N TRP A 289 -20.00 -16.08 -3.88
CA TRP A 289 -19.31 -15.08 -3.05
C TRP A 289 -17.79 -15.23 -3.09
N ILE A 290 -17.26 -16.45 -2.96
CA ILE A 290 -15.81 -16.69 -3.01
C ILE A 290 -15.23 -16.32 -4.37
N GLU A 291 -15.93 -16.63 -5.47
CA GLU A 291 -15.41 -16.28 -6.80
C GLU A 291 -15.42 -14.76 -7.05
N GLU A 292 -16.44 -14.04 -6.59
CA GLU A 292 -16.48 -12.57 -6.63
C GLU A 292 -15.30 -11.96 -5.86
N VAL A 293 -15.11 -12.40 -4.61
CA VAL A 293 -13.98 -11.97 -3.78
C VAL A 293 -12.65 -12.30 -4.46
N ARG A 294 -12.51 -13.48 -5.07
CA ARG A 294 -11.27 -13.89 -5.75
C ARG A 294 -10.94 -13.00 -6.94
N VAL A 295 -11.93 -12.60 -7.74
CA VAL A 295 -11.72 -11.67 -8.86
C VAL A 295 -11.16 -10.35 -8.34
N TRP A 296 -11.79 -9.78 -7.30
CA TRP A 296 -11.33 -8.53 -6.71
C TRP A 296 -9.99 -8.66 -5.99
N PHE A 297 -9.72 -9.79 -5.34
CA PHE A 297 -8.43 -10.06 -4.72
C PHE A 297 -7.31 -10.09 -5.75
N ARG A 298 -7.49 -10.77 -6.89
CA ARG A 298 -6.51 -10.79 -7.98
C ARG A 298 -6.22 -9.40 -8.52
N GLU A 299 -7.27 -8.61 -8.76
CA GLU A 299 -7.12 -7.21 -9.20
C GLU A 299 -6.40 -6.37 -8.14
N ALA A 300 -6.77 -6.48 -6.87
CA ALA A 300 -6.13 -5.76 -5.78
C ALA A 300 -4.66 -6.16 -5.61
N VAL A 301 -4.30 -7.43 -5.75
CA VAL A 301 -2.89 -7.89 -5.72
C VAL A 301 -2.10 -7.31 -6.90
N ARG A 302 -2.68 -7.30 -8.12
CA ARG A 302 -2.07 -6.67 -9.30
C ARG A 302 -1.82 -5.18 -9.06
N MET A 303 -2.86 -4.45 -8.61
CA MET A 303 -2.80 -3.02 -8.31
C MET A 303 -1.76 -2.72 -7.23
N ARG A 304 -1.78 -3.46 -6.11
CA ARG A 304 -0.82 -3.29 -5.01
C ARG A 304 0.62 -3.61 -5.46
N GLY A 305 0.81 -4.64 -6.28
CA GLY A 305 2.13 -4.97 -6.84
C GLY A 305 2.69 -3.83 -7.69
N TRP A 306 1.86 -3.31 -8.60
CA TRP A 306 2.22 -2.16 -9.44
C TRP A 306 2.54 -0.92 -8.59
N MET A 307 1.69 -0.58 -7.61
CA MET A 307 1.94 0.58 -6.73
C MET A 307 3.23 0.43 -5.92
N ARG A 308 3.51 -0.77 -5.37
CA ARG A 308 4.72 -1.01 -4.57
C ARG A 308 5.99 -0.84 -5.40
N GLU A 309 6.01 -1.31 -6.64
CA GLU A 309 7.13 -1.10 -7.56
C GLU A 309 7.40 0.40 -7.76
N ARG A 310 6.36 1.21 -7.96
CA ARG A 310 6.50 2.66 -8.10
C ARG A 310 6.93 3.36 -6.80
N VAL A 311 6.43 2.90 -5.65
CA VAL A 311 6.91 3.37 -4.35
C VAL A 311 8.40 3.04 -4.17
N GLU A 312 8.85 1.86 -4.60
CA GLU A 312 10.25 1.47 -4.54
C GLU A 312 11.14 2.32 -5.45
N ILE A 313 10.68 2.63 -6.68
CA ILE A 313 11.35 3.59 -7.56
C ILE A 313 11.56 4.93 -6.84
N LEU A 314 10.50 5.47 -6.20
CA LEU A 314 10.57 6.73 -5.44
C LEU A 314 11.48 6.66 -4.21
N LEU A 315 11.66 5.47 -3.61
CA LEU A 315 12.54 5.29 -2.45
C LEU A 315 14.02 5.16 -2.84
N ASN A 316 14.30 4.64 -4.03
CA ASN A 316 15.66 4.43 -4.55
C ASN A 316 16.28 5.69 -5.17
N VAL A 317 15.50 6.77 -5.31
CA VAL A 317 16.02 8.05 -5.80
C VAL A 317 17.04 8.64 -4.81
N PRO A 318 18.16 9.22 -5.28
CA PRO A 318 19.13 9.86 -4.41
C PRO A 318 18.48 10.94 -3.54
N LYS A 319 18.61 10.81 -2.22
CA LYS A 319 18.21 11.84 -1.27
C LYS A 319 19.29 12.89 -1.22
N ILE A 320 19.06 13.99 -1.92
CA ILE A 320 19.98 15.11 -1.97
C ILE A 320 19.38 16.24 -1.16
N ASP A 321 20.18 16.76 -0.24
CA ASP A 321 19.79 17.91 0.56
C ASP A 321 19.87 19.19 -0.30
N PRO A 322 18.74 19.86 -0.58
CA PRO A 322 18.75 21.12 -1.32
C PRO A 322 19.51 22.23 -0.59
N PHE A 323 19.70 22.10 0.73
CA PHE A 323 20.31 23.12 1.56
C PHE A 323 21.72 22.78 2.04
N GLN A 324 22.42 21.89 1.35
CA GLN A 324 23.82 21.64 1.67
C GLN A 324 24.67 22.92 1.55
N GLU A 325 25.68 23.03 2.42
CA GLU A 325 26.65 24.13 2.39
C GLU A 325 27.54 24.05 1.14
N GLY A 326 27.74 25.18 0.47
CA GLY A 326 28.58 25.31 -0.73
C GLY A 326 27.78 25.56 -1.99
N GLY A 327 28.37 25.23 -3.14
CA GLY A 327 27.76 25.42 -4.46
C GLY A 327 26.56 24.51 -4.73
N ALA A 328 26.04 24.59 -5.95
CA ALA A 328 24.86 23.82 -6.37
C ALA A 328 25.02 22.31 -6.06
N PRO A 329 24.03 21.69 -5.41
CA PRO A 329 24.10 20.27 -5.03
C PRO A 329 24.11 19.30 -6.18
N VAL A 330 23.59 19.74 -7.32
CA VAL A 330 23.27 18.92 -8.47
C VAL A 330 23.44 19.81 -9.69
N THR A 331 23.81 19.23 -10.83
CA THR A 331 23.82 19.97 -12.09
C THR A 331 22.40 20.21 -12.60
N GLN A 332 22.20 21.25 -13.40
CA GLN A 332 20.89 21.53 -14.02
C GLN A 332 20.39 20.32 -14.85
N GLU A 333 21.29 19.67 -15.59
CA GLU A 333 20.97 18.50 -16.42
C GLU A 333 20.41 17.33 -15.61
N GLN A 334 20.99 17.07 -14.42
CA GLN A 334 20.53 16.01 -13.52
C GLN A 334 19.15 16.33 -12.92
N VAL A 335 18.89 17.60 -12.56
CA VAL A 335 17.56 18.02 -12.07
C VAL A 335 16.51 17.90 -13.18
N ASP A 336 16.86 18.26 -14.42
CA ASP A 336 15.96 18.15 -15.57
C ASP A 336 15.65 16.68 -15.91
N GLU A 337 16.65 15.79 -15.80
CA GLU A 337 16.47 14.34 -15.95
C GLU A 337 15.51 13.77 -14.91
N TRP A 338 15.74 14.06 -13.62
CA TRP A 338 14.83 13.58 -12.57
C TRP A 338 13.43 14.18 -12.65
N ARG A 339 13.32 15.43 -13.12
CA ARG A 339 12.01 16.04 -13.37
C ARG A 339 11.28 15.32 -14.49
N LYS A 340 11.98 14.95 -15.57
CA LYS A 340 11.40 14.18 -16.67
C LYS A 340 10.94 12.80 -16.18
N GLU A 341 11.77 12.08 -15.42
CA GLU A 341 11.41 10.80 -14.83
C GLU A 341 10.19 10.92 -13.90
N TYR A 342 10.13 11.98 -13.10
CA TYR A 342 8.99 12.28 -12.23
C TYR A 342 7.71 12.55 -13.03
N GLU A 343 7.76 13.35 -14.09
CA GLU A 343 6.58 13.63 -14.94
C GLU A 343 6.09 12.38 -15.68
N GLU A 344 7.01 11.52 -16.13
CA GLU A 344 6.65 10.22 -16.70
C GLU A 344 5.94 9.33 -15.67
N LEU A 345 6.48 9.26 -14.45
CA LEU A 345 5.87 8.51 -13.35
C LEU A 345 4.52 9.08 -12.91
N LYS A 346 4.39 10.40 -12.85
CA LYS A 346 3.14 11.11 -12.52
C LYS A 346 2.06 10.78 -13.54
N ARG A 347 2.37 10.86 -14.83
CA ARG A 347 1.46 10.47 -15.91
C ARG A 347 1.03 9.01 -15.82
N ASP A 348 1.96 8.11 -15.51
CA ASP A 348 1.66 6.69 -15.32
C ASP A 348 0.68 6.48 -14.14
N VAL A 349 0.85 7.23 -13.05
CA VAL A 349 -0.06 7.19 -11.88
C VAL A 349 -1.42 7.82 -12.17
N GLU A 350 -1.47 8.92 -12.93
CA GLU A 350 -2.74 9.53 -13.36
C GLU A 350 -3.55 8.60 -14.27
N ASN A 351 -2.89 7.93 -15.23
CA ASN A 351 -3.53 6.93 -16.08
C ASN A 351 -4.06 5.75 -15.26
N PHE A 352 -3.28 5.28 -14.29
CA PHE A 352 -3.68 4.21 -13.38
C PHE A 352 -4.87 4.61 -12.49
N ASP A 353 -4.89 5.82 -11.93
CA ASP A 353 -6.01 6.31 -11.10
C ASP A 353 -7.31 6.42 -11.92
N PHE A 354 -7.20 6.84 -13.19
CA PHE A 354 -8.35 6.93 -14.08
C PHE A 354 -8.98 5.57 -14.41
N GLU A 355 -8.17 4.54 -14.71
CA GLU A 355 -8.68 3.24 -15.15
C GLU A 355 -9.05 2.33 -13.97
N ASP A 356 -8.08 2.03 -13.11
CA ASP A 356 -8.19 0.96 -12.12
C ASP A 356 -8.80 1.47 -10.80
N VAL A 357 -8.42 2.65 -10.33
CA VAL A 357 -8.91 3.20 -9.05
C VAL A 357 -10.35 3.71 -9.18
N THR A 358 -10.70 4.33 -10.31
CA THR A 358 -12.09 4.73 -10.57
C THR A 358 -13.01 3.52 -10.63
N ARG A 359 -12.56 2.42 -11.26
CA ARG A 359 -13.30 1.14 -11.25
C ARG A 359 -13.45 0.58 -9.83
N LEU A 360 -12.39 0.63 -9.03
CA LEU A 360 -12.41 0.19 -7.62
C LEU A 360 -13.42 1.02 -6.79
N ARG A 361 -13.35 2.35 -6.90
CA ARG A 361 -14.28 3.27 -6.21
C ARG A 361 -15.72 3.08 -6.67
N ALA A 362 -15.95 2.88 -7.96
CA ALA A 362 -17.29 2.64 -8.50
C ALA A 362 -17.88 1.33 -7.97
N HIS A 363 -17.07 0.27 -7.86
CA HIS A 363 -17.51 -1.01 -7.31
C HIS A 363 -17.87 -0.90 -5.82
N VAL A 364 -17.00 -0.29 -5.01
CA VAL A 364 -17.25 -0.06 -3.58
C VAL A 364 -18.48 0.83 -3.36
N LYS A 365 -18.63 1.90 -4.16
CA LYS A 365 -19.83 2.75 -4.13
C LYS A 365 -21.08 2.00 -4.56
N GLY A 366 -20.98 1.07 -5.50
CA GLY A 366 -22.06 0.16 -5.88
C GLY A 366 -22.54 -0.64 -4.68
N ILE A 367 -21.63 -1.33 -4.00
CA ILE A 367 -21.90 -2.14 -2.80
C ILE A 367 -22.56 -1.29 -1.70
N ILE A 368 -21.98 -0.13 -1.39
CA ILE A 368 -22.48 0.74 -0.31
C ILE A 368 -23.81 1.42 -0.71
N GLY A 369 -23.99 1.76 -1.99
CA GLY A 369 -25.17 2.47 -2.50
C GLY A 369 -26.38 1.59 -2.81
N THR A 370 -26.21 0.28 -2.94
CA THR A 370 -27.32 -0.70 -3.00
C THR A 370 -27.91 -1.02 -1.63
N GLY A 371 -27.18 -0.73 -0.55
CA GLY A 371 -27.73 -0.70 0.81
C GLY A 371 -28.56 0.56 1.00
N ASN A 372 -29.88 0.45 0.85
CA ASN A 372 -30.79 1.55 1.21
C ASN A 372 -30.47 2.05 2.64
N GLU A 373 -30.59 3.36 2.84
CA GLU A 373 -30.24 4.16 4.03
C GLU A 373 -30.92 3.74 5.37
N THR A 374 -31.56 2.57 5.44
CA THR A 374 -32.32 2.10 6.61
C THR A 374 -32.02 0.68 7.09
N THR A 375 -31.10 -0.08 6.47
CA THR A 375 -30.73 -1.42 6.96
C THR A 375 -29.21 -1.56 7.07
N THR A 376 -28.66 -1.15 8.21
CA THR A 376 -27.26 -1.31 8.59
C THR A 376 -26.84 -2.77 8.90
N THR A 377 -27.62 -3.77 8.49
CA THR A 377 -27.49 -5.13 9.05
C THR A 377 -27.26 -6.28 8.08
N ASP A 378 -27.38 -6.13 6.75
CA ASP A 378 -27.17 -7.29 5.85
C ASP A 378 -26.22 -6.95 4.69
N MET A 379 -24.99 -6.56 5.01
CA MET A 379 -23.89 -6.69 4.05
C MET A 379 -23.53 -8.18 3.94
N SER A 380 -23.42 -8.68 2.72
CA SER A 380 -22.94 -10.05 2.47
C SER A 380 -21.51 -10.19 3.01
N PRO A 381 -21.11 -11.36 3.56
CA PRO A 381 -19.71 -11.62 3.90
C PRO A 381 -18.74 -11.31 2.75
N ALA A 382 -19.16 -11.55 1.50
CA ALA A 382 -18.38 -11.25 0.30
C ALA A 382 -18.13 -9.74 0.12
N GLU A 383 -19.16 -8.94 0.41
CA GLU A 383 -19.11 -7.48 0.28
C GLU A 383 -18.21 -6.86 1.35
N THR A 384 -18.29 -7.36 2.60
CA THR A 384 -17.41 -6.96 3.70
C THR A 384 -15.94 -7.20 3.35
N MET A 385 -15.61 -8.42 2.94
CA MET A 385 -14.25 -8.80 2.57
C MET A 385 -13.73 -8.01 1.35
N THR A 386 -14.60 -7.78 0.36
CA THR A 386 -14.23 -7.00 -0.82
C THR A 386 -13.93 -5.54 -0.45
N ILE A 387 -14.75 -4.92 0.40
CA ILE A 387 -14.51 -3.55 0.90
C ILE A 387 -13.16 -3.48 1.61
N GLU A 388 -12.83 -4.44 2.46
CA GLU A 388 -11.58 -4.43 3.19
C GLU A 388 -10.35 -4.54 2.26
N ILE A 389 -10.39 -5.46 1.29
CA ILE A 389 -9.35 -5.59 0.25
C ILE A 389 -9.17 -4.27 -0.51
N THR A 390 -10.28 -3.60 -0.85
CA THR A 390 -10.23 -2.31 -1.56
C THR A 390 -9.66 -1.20 -0.69
N PHE A 391 -9.97 -1.17 0.61
CA PHE A 391 -9.49 -0.16 1.54
C PHE A 391 -7.97 -0.24 1.72
N GLU A 392 -7.42 -1.44 1.91
CA GLU A 392 -5.97 -1.61 2.02
C GLU A 392 -5.25 -1.24 0.70
N THR A 393 -5.91 -1.48 -0.45
CA THR A 393 -5.40 -1.04 -1.77
C THR A 393 -5.39 0.49 -1.89
N LEU A 394 -6.45 1.17 -1.44
CA LEU A 394 -6.52 2.63 -1.44
C LEU A 394 -5.49 3.27 -0.49
N LYS A 395 -5.22 2.66 0.66
CA LYS A 395 -4.19 3.12 1.60
C LYS A 395 -2.79 3.11 0.98
N ILE A 396 -2.46 2.09 0.19
CA ILE A 396 -1.18 2.03 -0.54
C ILE A 396 -1.14 3.10 -1.64
N LEU A 397 -2.26 3.36 -2.32
CA LEU A 397 -2.38 4.46 -3.28
C LEU A 397 -2.14 5.82 -2.60
N ASP A 398 -2.76 6.07 -1.46
CA ASP A 398 -2.56 7.31 -0.71
C ASP A 398 -1.09 7.49 -0.28
N GLN A 399 -0.42 6.39 0.09
CA GLN A 399 1.02 6.41 0.35
C GLN A 399 1.82 6.78 -0.90
N LEU A 400 1.50 6.21 -2.07
CA LEU A 400 2.15 6.53 -3.33
C LEU A 400 1.95 8.00 -3.72
N LEU A 401 0.71 8.50 -3.64
CA LEU A 401 0.39 9.91 -3.93
C LEU A 401 1.10 10.87 -2.96
N GLY A 402 1.15 10.53 -1.67
CA GLY A 402 1.91 11.29 -0.69
C GLY A 402 3.41 11.32 -1.00
N LYS A 403 3.99 10.19 -1.41
CA LYS A 403 5.40 10.11 -1.82
C LYS A 403 5.69 10.89 -3.09
N LEU A 404 4.80 10.85 -4.08
CA LEU A 404 4.91 11.66 -5.30
C LEU A 404 4.90 13.15 -4.97
N LYS A 405 3.94 13.60 -4.16
CA LYS A 405 3.85 15.01 -3.76
C LYS A 405 5.10 15.49 -3.01
N ASN A 406 5.64 14.65 -2.13
CA ASN A 406 6.90 14.98 -1.44
C ASN A 406 8.05 15.08 -2.43
N ARG A 407 8.12 14.20 -3.44
CA ARG A 407 9.16 14.23 -4.46
C ARG A 407 9.04 15.46 -5.37
N GLU A 408 7.82 15.85 -5.74
CA GLU A 408 7.53 17.09 -6.49
C GLU A 408 8.12 18.29 -5.75
N TYR A 409 7.79 18.41 -4.47
CA TYR A 409 8.29 19.46 -3.59
C TYR A 409 9.82 19.48 -3.49
N GLU A 410 10.46 18.31 -3.30
CA GLU A 410 11.93 18.22 -3.29
C GLU A 410 12.55 18.67 -4.63
N LEU A 411 11.98 18.25 -5.75
CA LEU A 411 12.47 18.61 -7.09
C LEU A 411 12.27 20.10 -7.39
N ASP A 412 11.16 20.69 -6.95
CA ASP A 412 10.90 22.11 -7.08
C ASP A 412 11.91 22.93 -6.28
N LEU A 413 12.19 22.54 -5.03
CA LEU A 413 13.26 23.15 -4.23
C LEU A 413 14.63 23.00 -4.88
N LEU A 414 15.00 21.81 -5.36
CA LEU A 414 16.28 21.60 -6.06
C LEU A 414 16.38 22.45 -7.33
N THR A 415 15.29 22.61 -8.07
CA THR A 415 15.25 23.43 -9.28
C THR A 415 15.46 24.90 -8.96
N LEU A 416 14.78 25.42 -7.93
CA LEU A 416 14.96 26.80 -7.46
C LEU A 416 16.37 27.02 -6.92
N ARG A 417 16.90 26.06 -6.15
CA ARG A 417 18.27 26.10 -5.62
C ARG A 417 19.32 26.20 -6.72
N VAL A 418 19.22 25.36 -7.76
CA VAL A 418 20.16 25.36 -8.89
C VAL A 418 20.03 26.64 -9.72
N LYS A 419 18.81 27.13 -9.95
CA LYS A 419 18.59 28.43 -10.61
C LYS A 419 19.24 29.57 -9.84
N TRP A 420 19.01 29.63 -8.52
CA TRP A 420 19.62 30.65 -7.66
C TRP A 420 21.15 30.59 -7.70
N GLU A 421 21.76 29.40 -7.59
CA GLU A 421 23.22 29.26 -7.67
C GLU A 421 23.77 29.74 -9.01
N ARG A 422 23.07 29.45 -10.11
CA ARG A 422 23.50 29.92 -11.43
C ARG A 422 23.47 31.44 -11.53
N GLU A 423 22.41 32.09 -11.05
CA GLU A 423 22.32 33.55 -11.07
C GLU A 423 23.31 34.19 -10.07
N TYR A 424 23.53 33.56 -8.91
CA TYR A 424 24.56 33.94 -7.95
C TYR A 424 25.97 33.89 -8.56
N ASP A 425 26.32 32.78 -9.22
CA ASP A 425 27.61 32.62 -9.88
C ASP A 425 27.78 33.63 -11.03
N ASN A 426 26.70 33.90 -11.77
CA ASN A 426 26.70 34.95 -12.80
C ASN A 426 26.96 36.34 -12.20
N ALA A 427 26.27 36.69 -11.11
CA ALA A 427 26.46 37.93 -10.38
C ALA A 427 27.89 38.07 -9.83
N MET A 428 28.43 36.99 -9.25
CA MET A 428 29.78 36.98 -8.70
C MET A 428 30.85 37.09 -9.80
N ASN A 429 30.65 36.42 -10.94
CA ASN A 429 31.53 36.57 -12.10
C ASN A 429 31.50 38.00 -12.64
N PHE A 430 30.32 38.62 -12.73
CA PHE A 430 30.20 40.02 -13.15
C PHE A 430 30.90 40.96 -12.16
N TRP A 431 30.73 40.73 -10.87
CA TRP A 431 31.41 41.48 -9.80
C TRP A 431 32.94 41.40 -9.95
N ASN A 432 33.48 40.20 -10.15
CA ASN A 432 34.93 39.97 -10.36
C ASN A 432 35.46 40.65 -11.63
N ILE A 433 34.68 40.64 -12.72
CA ILE A 433 35.06 41.35 -13.94
C ILE A 433 35.04 42.86 -13.72
N LEU A 434 33.99 43.38 -13.08
CA LEU A 434 33.82 44.82 -12.87
C LEU A 434 34.88 45.39 -11.92
N ILE A 435 35.23 44.66 -10.86
CA ILE A 435 36.26 45.09 -9.92
C ILE A 435 37.65 45.12 -10.57
N ASP A 436 37.96 44.16 -11.44
CA ASP A 436 39.19 44.13 -12.23
C ASP A 436 39.22 45.26 -13.27
N GLU A 437 38.08 45.56 -13.90
CA GLU A 437 37.96 46.70 -14.82
C GLU A 437 38.13 48.05 -14.10
N ILE A 438 37.56 48.23 -12.91
CA ILE A 438 37.77 49.43 -12.09
C ILE A 438 39.25 49.53 -11.69
N ASN A 439 39.88 48.41 -11.32
CA ASN A 439 41.29 48.39 -10.95
C ASN A 439 42.21 48.71 -12.13
N ASP A 440 42.01 48.09 -13.30
CA ASP A 440 42.73 48.41 -14.54
C ASP A 440 42.57 49.89 -14.88
N PHE A 441 41.34 50.38 -14.78
CA PHE A 441 41.04 51.78 -15.03
C PHE A 441 41.85 52.68 -14.10
N VAL A 442 41.80 52.48 -12.78
CA VAL A 442 42.55 53.30 -11.82
C VAL A 442 44.05 53.31 -12.12
N ILE A 443 44.67 52.13 -12.30
CA ILE A 443 46.13 51.98 -12.45
C ILE A 443 46.61 52.53 -13.81
N ASN A 444 45.93 52.17 -14.89
CA ASN A 444 46.44 52.41 -16.23
C ASN A 444 45.97 53.74 -16.82
N ARG A 445 44.76 54.19 -16.49
CA ARG A 445 44.04 55.21 -17.28
C ARG A 445 43.47 56.37 -16.46
N GLY A 446 43.04 56.12 -15.23
CA GLY A 446 42.37 57.08 -14.36
C GLY A 446 43.35 58.01 -13.66
N ARG A 447 44.45 57.46 -13.13
CA ARG A 447 45.48 58.27 -12.44
C ARG A 447 46.20 59.23 -13.38
N TRP A 448 46.51 60.42 -12.85
CA TRP A 448 47.40 61.36 -13.53
C TRP A 448 48.84 60.84 -13.47
N LYS A 449 49.51 60.78 -14.63
CA LYS A 449 50.91 60.34 -14.74
C LYS A 449 51.76 61.53 -15.17
N ALA A 450 52.84 61.80 -14.46
CA ALA A 450 53.77 62.85 -14.86
C ALA A 450 54.33 62.55 -16.28
N PRO A 451 54.46 63.54 -17.18
CA PRO A 451 55.06 63.34 -18.49
C PRO A 451 56.45 62.69 -18.38
N ILE A 452 56.69 61.65 -19.20
CA ILE A 452 57.84 60.72 -19.05
C ILE A 452 59.19 61.35 -19.46
N SER A 453 59.20 62.51 -20.12
CA SER A 453 60.46 63.19 -20.45
C SER A 453 61.04 63.95 -19.24
N PHE A 454 61.93 63.26 -18.54
CA PHE A 454 63.01 63.86 -17.74
C PHE A 454 64.02 64.67 -18.59
N GLU A 455 63.85 64.70 -19.91
CA GLU A 455 64.55 65.65 -20.77
C GLU A 455 63.93 67.03 -20.58
N LYS A 456 64.45 67.72 -19.56
CA LYS A 456 64.37 69.18 -19.45
C LYS A 456 64.55 69.78 -20.84
N ARG A 457 63.54 70.47 -21.38
CA ARG A 457 63.86 71.60 -22.25
C ARG A 457 64.81 72.53 -21.49
N GLU A 458 65.69 73.25 -22.18
CA GLU A 458 66.59 74.22 -21.57
C GLU A 458 65.86 75.30 -20.73
N ASP A 459 64.54 75.44 -20.89
CA ASP A 459 63.65 76.35 -20.14
C ASP A 459 62.96 75.71 -18.90
N GLY A 460 63.12 74.40 -18.68
CA GLY A 460 62.61 73.71 -17.49
C GLY A 460 61.08 73.55 -17.42
N TRP A 461 60.35 73.56 -18.54
CA TRP A 461 58.89 73.30 -18.56
C TRP A 461 58.51 72.00 -19.25
N PHE A 462 57.47 71.34 -18.73
CA PHE A 462 57.02 70.01 -19.15
C PHE A 462 56.36 70.04 -20.54
N ILE A 463 56.54 68.99 -21.35
CA ILE A 463 55.79 68.81 -22.60
C ILE A 463 54.66 67.81 -22.35
N ASN A 464 53.41 68.26 -22.50
CA ASN A 464 52.21 67.42 -22.46
C ASN A 464 52.10 66.59 -23.74
N GLN A 465 52.92 65.54 -23.92
CA GLN A 465 52.88 64.77 -25.17
C GLN A 465 52.37 63.33 -25.05
N ASP A 466 52.31 62.72 -23.86
CA ASP A 466 51.94 61.30 -23.71
C ASP A 466 50.79 61.02 -22.71
N GLN A 467 49.93 62.00 -22.41
CA GLN A 467 48.72 61.75 -21.60
C GLN A 467 47.50 61.46 -22.50
N LEU A 468 46.74 60.40 -22.18
CA LEU A 468 45.39 60.20 -22.72
C LEU A 468 44.56 61.48 -22.56
N LEU A 469 43.75 61.84 -23.55
CA LEU A 469 42.87 63.00 -23.42
C LEU A 469 41.90 62.77 -22.25
N GLN A 470 41.69 63.78 -21.40
CA GLN A 470 40.77 63.70 -20.26
C GLN A 470 39.36 63.24 -20.65
N HIS A 471 38.94 63.58 -21.88
CA HIS A 471 37.68 63.15 -22.47
C HIS A 471 37.59 61.61 -22.60
N ASP A 472 38.67 60.94 -23.00
CA ASP A 472 38.68 59.50 -23.22
C ASP A 472 38.65 58.74 -21.89
N ALA A 473 39.37 59.23 -20.88
CA ALA A 473 39.29 58.70 -19.51
C ALA A 473 37.89 58.87 -18.90
N THR A 474 37.20 59.99 -19.19
CA THR A 474 35.82 60.23 -18.74
C THR A 474 34.83 59.30 -19.46
N SER A 475 35.03 59.05 -20.76
CA SER A 475 34.20 58.14 -21.54
C SER A 475 34.31 56.69 -21.05
N GLU A 476 35.51 56.25 -20.66
CA GLU A 476 35.72 54.91 -20.12
C GLU A 476 35.12 54.76 -18.71
N SER A 477 35.26 55.76 -17.84
CA SER A 477 34.56 55.78 -16.55
C SER A 477 33.04 55.69 -16.71
N TYR A 478 32.48 56.37 -17.72
CA TYR A 478 31.06 56.29 -18.01
C TYR A 478 30.63 54.88 -18.44
N LYS A 479 31.47 54.16 -19.21
CA LYS A 479 31.19 52.75 -19.57
C LYS A 479 31.18 51.85 -18.34
N ILE A 480 32.13 52.04 -17.42
CA ILE A 480 32.19 51.32 -16.14
C ILE A 480 30.95 51.64 -15.29
N ASN A 481 30.52 52.92 -15.24
CA ASN A 481 29.30 53.32 -14.55
C ASN A 481 28.05 52.63 -15.12
N GLN A 482 27.94 52.53 -16.45
CA GLN A 482 26.81 51.84 -17.07
C GLN A 482 26.79 50.36 -16.67
N LYS A 483 27.94 49.68 -16.69
CA LYS A 483 28.06 48.31 -16.19
C LYS A 483 27.70 48.17 -14.72
N LEU A 484 28.08 49.12 -13.86
CA LEU A 484 27.70 49.13 -12.45
C LEU A 484 26.18 49.30 -12.27
N ILE A 485 25.57 50.22 -13.04
CA ILE A 485 24.11 50.41 -13.03
C ILE A 485 23.40 49.14 -13.52
N ASP A 486 23.92 48.50 -14.58
CA ASP A 486 23.39 47.25 -15.10
C ASP A 486 23.51 46.11 -14.08
N TYR A 487 24.62 46.03 -13.34
CA TYR A 487 24.78 45.08 -12.24
C TYR A 487 23.68 45.25 -11.18
N ILE A 488 23.49 46.48 -10.69
CA ILE A 488 22.53 46.78 -9.62
C ILE A 488 21.09 46.59 -10.09
N ARG A 489 20.76 46.93 -11.34
CA ARG A 489 19.38 46.94 -11.84
C ARG A 489 18.94 45.66 -12.53
N ASN A 490 19.87 44.90 -13.11
CA ASN A 490 19.53 43.78 -13.97
C ASN A 490 20.17 42.45 -13.53
N ILE A 491 21.24 42.47 -12.72
CA ILE A 491 21.96 41.24 -12.31
C ILE A 491 21.64 40.83 -10.86
N ILE A 492 21.57 41.79 -9.93
CA ILE A 492 21.17 41.50 -8.54
C ILE A 492 19.70 41.07 -8.45
N PRO A 493 18.71 41.77 -9.04
CA PRO A 493 17.29 41.47 -8.81
C PRO A 493 16.85 40.06 -9.19
N PRO A 494 17.29 39.45 -10.32
CA PRO A 494 16.97 38.06 -10.61
C PRO A 494 17.47 37.08 -9.54
N THR A 495 18.60 37.36 -8.90
CA THR A 495 19.12 36.53 -7.81
C THR A 495 18.20 36.64 -6.58
N THR A 496 17.75 37.85 -6.24
CA THR A 496 16.77 38.12 -5.18
C THR A 496 15.43 37.45 -5.46
N GLU A 497 14.87 37.60 -6.67
CA GLU A 497 13.59 37.01 -7.05
C GLU A 497 13.60 35.47 -6.94
N ASN A 498 14.67 34.82 -7.41
CA ASN A 498 14.83 33.37 -7.29
C ASN A 498 15.02 32.93 -5.81
N PHE A 499 15.69 33.76 -5.00
CA PHE A 499 15.85 33.50 -3.56
C PHE A 499 14.53 33.64 -2.81
N ASP A 500 13.73 34.67 -3.12
CA ASP A 500 12.40 34.87 -2.56
C ASP A 500 11.45 33.74 -2.95
N GLU A 501 11.51 33.27 -4.20
CA GLU A 501 10.74 32.11 -4.64
C GLU A 501 11.16 30.83 -3.89
N LEU A 502 12.46 30.62 -3.66
CA LEU A 502 12.98 29.54 -2.83
C LEU A 502 12.48 29.65 -1.38
N PHE A 503 12.53 30.86 -0.79
CA PHE A 503 12.04 31.13 0.55
C PHE A 503 10.55 30.83 0.70
N ASN A 504 9.73 31.31 -0.23
CA ASN A 504 8.29 31.12 -0.23
C ASN A 504 7.87 29.66 -0.47
N THR A 505 8.66 28.92 -1.26
CA THR A 505 8.40 27.50 -1.54
C THR A 505 8.82 26.62 -0.37
N SER A 506 9.87 27.00 0.37
CA SER A 506 10.38 26.21 1.49
C SER A 506 9.38 26.11 2.65
N GLN A 507 9.09 24.88 3.09
CA GLN A 507 8.30 24.61 4.30
C GLN A 507 9.13 24.72 5.58
N THR A 508 10.45 24.66 5.44
CA THR A 508 11.45 24.77 6.51
C THR A 508 12.19 26.08 6.39
N PRO A 509 12.59 26.71 7.51
CA PRO A 509 13.39 27.93 7.44
C PRO A 509 14.69 27.67 6.67
N LEU A 510 15.03 28.59 5.76
CA LEU A 510 16.27 28.51 5.00
C LEU A 510 17.49 28.58 5.94
N PRO A 511 18.55 27.80 5.69
CA PRO A 511 19.76 27.88 6.50
C PRO A 511 20.48 29.23 6.39
N GLU A 512 21.14 29.59 7.49
CA GLU A 512 21.82 30.87 7.67
C GLU A 512 22.90 31.13 6.59
N HIS A 513 23.61 30.09 6.14
CA HIS A 513 24.64 30.26 5.12
C HIS A 513 24.11 30.72 3.76
N LEU A 514 22.86 30.38 3.40
CA LEU A 514 22.25 30.85 2.15
C LEU A 514 21.81 32.31 2.27
N ILE A 515 21.24 32.67 3.43
CA ILE A 515 20.84 34.03 3.76
C ILE A 515 22.05 34.96 3.71
N ILE A 516 23.14 34.59 4.40
CA ILE A 516 24.39 35.38 4.40
C ILE A 516 24.94 35.54 2.99
N ARG A 517 24.90 34.50 2.14
CA ARG A 517 25.36 34.61 0.75
C ARG A 517 24.53 35.60 -0.05
N GLN A 518 23.21 35.58 0.11
CA GLN A 518 22.32 36.54 -0.56
C GLN A 518 22.56 37.97 -0.06
N GLU A 519 22.61 38.17 1.27
CA GLU A 519 22.90 39.47 1.89
C GLU A 519 24.26 40.04 1.45
N ASN A 520 25.27 39.18 1.28
CA ASN A 520 26.58 39.61 0.78
C ASN A 520 26.47 40.24 -0.61
N ILE A 521 25.73 39.66 -1.55
CA ILE A 521 25.58 40.23 -2.89
C ILE A 521 24.74 41.51 -2.88
N GLU A 522 23.66 41.54 -2.10
CA GLU A 522 22.71 42.65 -2.09
C GLU A 522 23.23 43.92 -1.41
N GLU A 523 24.00 43.75 -0.34
CA GLU A 523 24.49 44.84 0.50
C GLU A 523 26.01 44.95 0.40
N ARG A 524 26.74 43.97 0.95
CA ARG A 524 28.20 44.10 1.15
C ARG A 524 28.98 44.28 -0.14
N ASP A 525 28.77 43.43 -1.13
CA ASP A 525 29.51 43.39 -2.39
C ASP A 525 29.11 44.55 -3.30
N LYS A 526 27.82 44.93 -3.25
CA LYS A 526 27.28 46.10 -3.93
C LYS A 526 27.86 47.40 -3.36
N ASP A 527 27.78 47.60 -2.05
CA ASP A 527 28.27 48.81 -1.38
C ASP A 527 29.78 48.96 -1.61
N TYR A 528 30.52 47.85 -1.52
CA TYR A 528 31.95 47.83 -1.83
C TYR A 528 32.24 48.30 -3.27
N LEU A 529 31.48 47.84 -4.28
CA LEU A 529 31.66 48.29 -5.67
C LEU A 529 31.31 49.77 -5.85
N GLU A 530 30.24 50.24 -5.22
CA GLU A 530 29.83 51.65 -5.28
C GLU A 530 30.90 52.56 -4.67
N GLU A 531 31.45 52.18 -3.51
CA GLU A 531 32.56 52.88 -2.86
C GLU A 531 33.83 52.87 -3.71
N TYR A 532 34.17 51.72 -4.31
CA TYR A 532 35.37 51.62 -5.14
C TYR A 532 35.24 52.41 -6.45
N TYR A 533 34.06 52.43 -7.06
CA TYR A 533 33.78 53.26 -8.23
C TYR A 533 33.77 54.77 -7.88
N LYS A 534 33.26 55.15 -6.70
CA LYS A 534 33.36 56.53 -6.19
C LYS A 534 34.83 56.95 -6.06
N PHE A 535 35.68 56.09 -5.51
CA PHE A 535 37.12 56.33 -5.47
C PHE A 535 37.72 56.51 -6.88
N ALA A 536 37.34 55.70 -7.87
CA ALA A 536 37.78 55.89 -9.25
C ALA A 536 37.36 57.25 -9.86
N ASN A 537 36.15 57.74 -9.56
CA ASN A 537 35.70 59.07 -9.97
C ASN A 537 36.45 60.20 -9.26
N ASP A 538 36.78 60.02 -7.98
CA ASP A 538 37.57 60.98 -7.22
C ASP A 538 38.99 61.07 -7.82
N ILE A 539 39.57 59.95 -8.26
CA ILE A 539 40.85 59.94 -8.99
C ILE A 539 40.75 60.68 -10.34
N LEU A 540 39.66 60.52 -11.08
CA LEU A 540 39.44 61.29 -12.31
C LEU A 540 39.26 62.79 -12.06
N THR A 541 38.60 63.13 -10.97
CA THR A 541 38.41 64.52 -10.54
C THR A 541 39.76 65.13 -10.17
N GLN A 542 40.59 64.40 -9.40
CA GLN A 542 41.97 64.78 -9.12
C GLN A 542 42.76 64.99 -10.42
N ARG A 543 42.71 64.04 -11.36
CA ARG A 543 43.39 64.14 -12.64
C ARG A 543 42.97 65.40 -13.40
N LYS A 544 41.68 65.69 -13.47
CA LYS A 544 41.15 66.90 -14.10
C LYS A 544 41.68 68.16 -13.43
N GLN A 545 41.63 68.23 -12.10
CA GLN A 545 42.14 69.38 -11.34
C GLN A 545 43.63 69.62 -11.58
N VAL A 546 44.44 68.55 -11.65
CA VAL A 546 45.88 68.64 -11.93
C VAL A 546 46.13 69.11 -13.37
N ILE A 547 45.38 68.61 -14.35
CA ILE A 547 45.48 69.06 -15.76
C ILE A 547 45.07 70.52 -15.90
N ASP A 548 43.94 70.93 -15.30
CA ASP A 548 43.46 72.31 -15.34
C ASP A 548 44.48 73.25 -14.70
N TYR A 549 45.07 72.86 -13.57
CA TYR A 549 46.16 73.61 -12.94
C TYR A 549 47.40 73.66 -13.85
N SER A 550 47.87 72.54 -14.39
CA SER A 550 49.03 72.49 -15.30
C SER A 550 48.85 73.41 -16.50
N ASN A 551 47.68 73.37 -17.16
CA ASN A 551 47.37 74.23 -18.30
C ASN A 551 47.38 75.71 -17.94
N GLU A 552 46.81 76.09 -16.78
CA GLU A 552 46.84 77.47 -16.31
C GLU A 552 48.27 77.91 -15.97
N THR A 553 49.09 77.03 -15.38
CA THR A 553 50.50 77.32 -15.10
C THR A 553 51.33 77.47 -16.38
N GLU A 554 51.07 76.65 -17.41
CA GLU A 554 51.72 76.75 -18.72
C GLU A 554 51.30 78.02 -19.48
N SER A 555 50.03 78.41 -19.40
CA SER A 555 49.55 79.68 -19.97
C SER A 555 50.22 80.87 -19.28
N ALA A 556 50.29 80.86 -17.94
CA ALA A 556 50.96 81.90 -17.17
C ALA A 556 52.45 81.96 -17.50
N PHE A 557 53.09 80.81 -17.73
CA PHE A 557 54.48 80.74 -18.16
C PHE A 557 54.72 81.29 -19.58
N ALA A 558 53.86 80.95 -20.54
CA ALA A 558 53.97 81.49 -21.89
C ALA A 558 53.82 83.02 -21.89
N GLU A 559 52.91 83.55 -21.08
CA GLU A 559 52.76 84.99 -20.84
C GLU A 559 54.00 85.59 -20.16
N TRP A 560 54.57 84.88 -19.19
CA TRP A 560 55.81 85.27 -18.52
C TRP A 560 56.99 85.36 -19.50
N ILE A 561 57.23 84.34 -20.33
CA ILE A 561 58.32 84.36 -21.33
C ILE A 561 58.16 85.58 -22.24
N LYS A 562 56.94 85.81 -22.72
CA LYS A 562 56.63 86.93 -23.60
C LYS A 562 56.91 88.27 -22.91
N LEU A 563 56.46 88.43 -21.67
CA LEU A 563 56.64 89.65 -20.89
C LEU A 563 58.11 89.89 -20.54
N LYS A 564 58.86 88.86 -20.16
CA LYS A 564 60.31 88.91 -19.91
C LYS A 564 61.09 89.32 -21.16
N ASN A 565 60.80 88.72 -22.31
CA ASN A 565 61.45 89.08 -23.58
C ASN A 565 61.10 90.52 -24.02
N GLU A 566 59.86 90.96 -23.81
CA GLU A 566 59.44 92.36 -24.04
C GLU A 566 60.18 93.35 -23.12
N LEU A 567 60.42 92.98 -21.85
CA LEU A 567 61.19 93.79 -20.89
C LEU A 567 62.68 93.87 -21.27
N ILE A 568 63.32 92.74 -21.58
CA ILE A 568 64.74 92.69 -21.99
C ILE A 568 64.96 93.49 -23.29
N PHE A 569 64.07 93.35 -24.27
CA PHE A 569 64.16 94.09 -25.52
C PHE A 569 64.05 95.62 -25.30
N LYS A 570 63.20 96.06 -24.37
CA LYS A 570 63.01 97.48 -24.08
C LYS A 570 64.02 98.07 -23.10
N GLU A 571 64.60 97.27 -22.23
CA GLU A 571 65.79 97.64 -21.44
C GLU A 571 66.92 98.07 -22.39
N SER A 572 67.06 97.40 -23.54
CA SER A 572 68.03 97.73 -24.59
C SER A 572 67.69 99.00 -25.39
N ASN A 573 66.49 99.58 -25.26
CA ASN A 573 66.05 100.78 -26.00
C ASN A 573 65.08 101.66 -25.18
N PRO A 574 65.57 102.42 -24.18
CA PRO A 574 64.72 103.15 -23.24
C PRO A 574 64.11 104.40 -23.89
N ARG A 575 62.80 104.39 -24.15
CA ARG A 575 62.01 105.58 -24.50
C ARG A 575 60.64 105.58 -23.80
N SER A 576 60.39 106.63 -23.00
CA SER A 576 59.10 107.09 -22.41
C SER A 576 58.53 106.37 -21.17
N ASP A 577 58.21 107.18 -20.14
CA ASP A 577 57.56 106.82 -18.86
C ASP A 577 56.16 106.19 -18.99
N PHE A 578 55.43 106.47 -20.07
CA PHE A 578 54.07 105.92 -20.26
C PHE A 578 54.08 104.40 -20.43
N VAL A 579 55.22 103.86 -20.86
CA VAL A 579 55.42 102.42 -21.08
C VAL A 579 55.68 101.67 -19.78
N GLU A 580 56.32 102.31 -18.79
CA GLU A 580 56.67 101.72 -17.49
C GLU A 580 55.43 101.35 -16.67
N LYS A 581 54.46 102.27 -16.54
CA LYS A 581 53.21 102.02 -15.80
C LYS A 581 52.42 100.84 -16.37
N LYS A 582 52.49 100.62 -17.68
CA LYS A 582 51.82 99.50 -18.36
C LYS A 582 52.49 98.14 -18.06
N PHE A 583 53.82 98.11 -17.96
CA PHE A 583 54.54 96.89 -17.59
C PHE A 583 54.37 96.54 -16.12
N ILE A 584 54.40 97.54 -15.21
CA ILE A 584 54.12 97.33 -13.78
C ILE A 584 52.72 96.75 -13.59
N ALA A 585 51.71 97.29 -14.28
CA ALA A 585 50.35 96.76 -14.21
C ALA A 585 50.26 95.31 -14.69
N ARG A 586 50.93 94.96 -15.80
CA ARG A 586 50.95 93.59 -16.35
C ARG A 586 51.69 92.59 -15.46
N VAL A 587 52.81 92.98 -14.84
CA VAL A 587 53.53 92.13 -13.89
C VAL A 587 52.67 91.89 -12.65
N ASN A 588 52.04 92.93 -12.09
CA ASN A 588 51.13 92.78 -10.94
C ASN A 588 49.90 91.92 -11.28
N GLU A 589 49.35 92.05 -12.49
CA GLU A 589 48.23 91.22 -12.97
C GLU A 589 48.64 89.74 -13.10
N LEU A 590 49.84 89.47 -13.63
CA LEU A 590 50.40 88.12 -13.72
C LEU A 590 50.66 87.52 -12.32
N ASN A 591 51.20 88.32 -11.39
CA ASN A 591 51.44 87.91 -10.01
C ASN A 591 50.12 87.56 -9.30
N GLN A 592 49.10 88.41 -9.43
CA GLN A 592 47.76 88.14 -8.89
C GLN A 592 47.10 86.93 -9.54
N ARG A 593 47.31 86.70 -10.84
CA ARG A 593 46.80 85.53 -11.56
C ARG A 593 47.42 84.23 -11.04
N ILE A 594 48.73 84.22 -10.81
CA ILE A 594 49.45 83.06 -10.27
C ILE A 594 49.07 82.78 -8.81
N GLU A 595 48.99 83.80 -7.95
CA GLU A 595 48.54 83.64 -6.56
C GLU A 595 47.09 83.14 -6.47
N LYS A 596 46.23 83.66 -7.35
CA LYS A 596 44.84 83.22 -7.46
C LYS A 596 44.75 81.80 -7.99
N SER A 597 45.55 81.39 -8.98
CA SER A 597 45.51 80.01 -9.51
C SER A 597 45.98 79.02 -8.45
N TRP A 598 47.00 79.36 -7.66
CA TRP A 598 47.44 78.55 -6.51
C TRP A 598 46.33 78.36 -5.48
N SER A 599 45.77 79.47 -4.97
CA SER A 599 44.77 79.44 -3.90
C SER A 599 43.41 78.86 -4.35
N SER A 600 43.08 78.95 -5.64
CA SER A 600 41.79 78.48 -6.16
C SER A 600 41.83 77.11 -6.80
N MET A 601 42.98 76.63 -7.27
CA MET A 601 43.12 75.36 -7.99
C MET A 601 44.03 74.37 -7.27
N ALA A 602 45.29 74.74 -6.96
CA ALA A 602 46.27 73.81 -6.41
C ALA A 602 45.97 73.37 -4.96
N GLU A 603 45.54 74.28 -4.10
CA GLU A 603 45.17 73.96 -2.71
C GLU A 603 43.88 73.12 -2.59
N LYS A 604 43.08 73.06 -3.66
CA LYS A 604 41.80 72.34 -3.69
C LYS A 604 41.88 70.98 -4.39
N ILE A 605 43.08 70.55 -4.78
CA ILE A 605 43.27 69.23 -5.39
C ILE A 605 42.94 68.16 -4.35
N ILE A 606 42.04 67.25 -4.69
CA ILE A 606 41.67 66.13 -3.81
C ILE A 606 42.71 65.02 -3.90
N TYR A 607 42.92 64.29 -2.80
CA TYR A 607 43.84 63.16 -2.73
C TYR A 607 43.08 61.94 -2.21
N PRO A 608 42.44 61.17 -3.12
CA PRO A 608 41.62 60.03 -2.75
C PRO A 608 42.49 58.91 -2.16
N HIS A 609 41.94 58.15 -1.22
CA HIS A 609 42.56 56.98 -0.59
C HIS A 609 41.62 55.78 -0.66
N HIS A 610 42.19 54.58 -0.85
CA HIS A 610 41.45 53.32 -0.85
C HIS A 610 42.38 52.19 -0.40
N GLU A 611 41.88 51.24 0.39
CA GLU A 611 42.67 50.14 0.99
C GLU A 611 43.44 49.26 -0.01
N ARG A 612 43.03 49.27 -1.29
CA ARG A 612 43.63 48.48 -2.38
C ARG A 612 44.79 49.16 -3.08
N HIS A 613 45.02 50.45 -2.81
CA HIS A 613 46.01 51.28 -3.50
C HIS A 613 46.94 51.94 -2.47
N ASP A 614 48.23 51.97 -2.76
CA ASP A 614 49.23 52.54 -1.86
C ASP A 614 49.14 54.08 -1.83
N GLU A 615 49.31 54.67 -0.65
CA GLU A 615 49.36 56.12 -0.46
C GLU A 615 50.52 56.77 -1.22
N SER A 616 51.60 56.02 -1.44
CA SER A 616 52.77 56.47 -2.20
C SER A 616 52.42 56.92 -3.63
N GLU A 617 51.35 56.39 -4.22
CA GLU A 617 50.89 56.76 -5.56
C GLU A 617 50.30 58.18 -5.60
N SER A 618 49.63 58.60 -4.53
CA SER A 618 49.10 59.96 -4.38
C SER A 618 50.20 60.97 -4.03
N GLU A 619 51.28 60.53 -3.39
CA GLU A 619 52.45 61.37 -3.08
C GLU A 619 53.19 61.85 -4.33
N VAL A 620 53.26 61.05 -5.40
CA VAL A 620 53.87 61.46 -6.68
C VAL A 620 53.15 62.69 -7.26
N ILE A 621 51.82 62.73 -7.14
CA ILE A 621 51.00 63.85 -7.61
C ILE A 621 51.23 65.08 -6.74
N LYS A 622 51.28 64.92 -5.40
CA LYS A 622 51.59 66.02 -4.48
C LYS A 622 52.96 66.64 -4.79
N GLN A 623 53.98 65.81 -5.03
CA GLN A 623 55.32 66.26 -5.40
C GLN A 623 55.33 67.01 -6.73
N ALA A 624 54.59 66.52 -7.74
CA ALA A 624 54.47 67.19 -9.02
C ALA A 624 53.84 68.58 -8.87
N VAL A 625 52.69 68.69 -8.20
CA VAL A 625 51.99 69.97 -7.95
C VAL A 625 52.88 70.93 -7.15
N ALA A 626 53.59 70.45 -6.13
CA ALA A 626 54.54 71.26 -5.38
C ALA A 626 55.66 71.81 -6.28
N SER A 627 56.21 70.97 -7.17
CA SER A 627 57.25 71.38 -8.11
C SER A 627 56.79 72.45 -9.11
N TYR A 628 55.54 72.38 -9.59
CA TYR A 628 54.95 73.42 -10.44
C TYR A 628 54.88 74.76 -9.70
N ASN A 629 54.47 74.76 -8.43
CA ASN A 629 54.40 75.98 -7.64
C ASN A 629 55.76 76.57 -7.30
N GLU A 630 56.73 75.74 -6.92
CA GLU A 630 58.10 76.20 -6.67
C GLU A 630 58.68 76.89 -7.90
N ARG A 631 58.45 76.33 -9.10
CA ARG A 631 58.88 76.97 -10.36
C ARG A 631 58.16 78.29 -10.61
N LEU A 632 56.84 78.36 -10.40
CA LEU A 632 56.10 79.61 -10.53
C LEU A 632 56.64 80.69 -9.59
N LYS A 633 57.00 80.35 -8.34
CA LYS A 633 57.61 81.30 -7.40
C LYS A 633 58.98 81.82 -7.89
N VAL A 634 59.80 80.96 -8.49
CA VAL A 634 61.08 81.38 -9.08
C VAL A 634 60.85 82.34 -10.24
N LEU A 635 59.88 82.06 -11.11
CA LEU A 635 59.56 82.93 -12.26
C LEU A 635 59.02 84.30 -11.83
N LEU A 636 58.19 84.33 -10.79
CA LEU A 636 57.73 85.58 -10.16
C LEU A 636 58.93 86.43 -9.69
N ALA A 637 59.90 85.82 -9.03
CA ALA A 637 61.11 86.53 -8.58
C ALA A 637 61.95 87.06 -9.76
N GLU A 638 62.10 86.26 -10.82
CA GLU A 638 62.85 86.66 -12.02
C GLU A 638 62.20 87.82 -12.78
N ILE A 639 60.87 87.86 -12.89
CA ILE A 639 60.20 88.96 -13.60
C ILE A 639 60.18 90.25 -12.77
N ASP A 640 60.07 90.14 -11.45
CA ASP A 640 60.22 91.27 -10.53
C ASP A 640 61.65 91.84 -10.60
N GLU A 641 62.67 90.98 -10.75
CA GLU A 641 64.05 91.41 -10.97
C GLU A 641 64.25 92.05 -12.35
N ALA A 642 63.71 91.46 -13.42
CA ALA A 642 63.75 92.03 -14.77
C ALA A 642 63.03 93.39 -14.82
N LEU A 643 61.90 93.55 -14.11
CA LEU A 643 61.20 94.81 -13.97
C LEU A 643 62.07 95.84 -13.22
N LYS A 644 62.71 95.46 -12.12
CA LYS A 644 63.65 96.34 -11.38
C LYS A 644 64.82 96.79 -12.26
N ASN A 645 65.35 95.91 -13.10
CA ASN A 645 66.44 96.24 -14.03
C ASN A 645 65.96 97.19 -15.13
N TYR A 646 64.80 96.94 -15.73
CA TYR A 646 64.15 97.87 -16.66
C TYR A 646 63.89 99.24 -16.02
N GLN A 647 63.51 99.34 -14.75
CA GLN A 647 63.32 100.61 -14.05
C GLN A 647 64.64 101.35 -13.74
N ARG A 648 65.76 100.63 -13.64
CA ARG A 648 67.09 101.20 -13.42
C ARG A 648 67.71 101.73 -14.72
N ALA A 649 67.50 101.06 -15.85
CA ALA A 649 68.08 101.42 -17.15
C ALA A 649 67.79 102.87 -17.62
N PRO A 650 66.54 103.39 -17.64
CA PRO A 650 66.27 104.77 -18.04
C PRO A 650 66.88 105.80 -17.08
N LYS A 651 66.95 105.51 -15.78
CA LYS A 651 67.64 106.37 -14.79
C LYS A 651 69.14 106.46 -15.04
N PHE A 652 69.77 105.37 -15.49
CA PHE A 652 71.17 105.37 -15.92
C PHE A 652 71.38 106.18 -17.21
N VAL A 653 70.43 106.15 -18.16
CA VAL A 653 70.49 106.97 -19.38
C VAL A 653 70.28 108.46 -19.08
N GLU A 654 69.36 108.82 -18.16
CA GLU A 654 69.23 110.21 -17.67
C GLU A 654 70.49 110.69 -16.96
N LEU A 655 71.08 109.88 -16.08
CA LEU A 655 72.35 110.19 -15.41
C LEU A 655 73.52 110.36 -16.40
N ILE A 656 73.62 109.54 -17.44
CA ILE A 656 74.67 109.71 -18.46
C ILE A 656 74.40 110.95 -19.33
N GLY A 657 73.14 111.29 -19.58
CA GLY A 657 72.73 112.51 -20.29
C GLY A 657 72.94 113.81 -19.51
N GLU A 658 73.00 113.77 -18.17
CA GLU A 658 73.38 114.91 -17.32
C GLU A 658 74.91 115.11 -17.21
N TRP A 659 75.71 114.11 -17.60
CA TRP A 659 77.19 114.15 -17.57
C TRP A 659 77.86 114.48 -18.91
N VAL A 660 77.08 114.65 -19.99
CA VAL A 660 77.52 115.14 -21.32
C VAL A 660 76.95 116.53 -21.54
#